data_AF-A0A6C0KFP9-F1
#
_entry.id   AF-A0A6C0KFP9-F1
#
_cell.length_a   1.000
_cell.length_b   1.000
_cell.length_c   1.000
_cell.angle_alpha   90.00
_cell.angle_beta   90.00
_cell.angle_gamma   90.00
#
_symmetry.space_group_name_H-M   'P 1'
#
loop_
_entity.id
_entity.type
_entity.pdbx_description
1 polymer ?
#
loop_
_entity_poly.entity_id
_entity_poly.type
_entity_poly.pdbx_seq_one_letter_code
_entity_poly.pdbx_strand_id
1 'polypeptide(L)'
;MTTLVKFELRRDTAINWANNNPVLLYGEPGFDLTNNQIRIGDGSTNWNGLNQIDVKGNDAVALGAGAGYDGQSYNSVAIGSAAGANIQSENAIAIGNSAGQYGQQINAVAIGYRAGYTGQNYDTVAIGTGAGYRQQQLNSIAIGQYAGHFDQMANSVAIGSGAGNTGQKTCAVAIGISAGYSDQEPNGISIGNQAGQYGQQANAVAIGYQAGLTGQQPMAVSIGRNAGSTRQQSNAIAIGYSAGYDSQNTNAIAIGYGSGVNSQGVSAVALGYNAGTASQKSNAIAIGTQAGATNQDTYAVALGYNAGTNGQMQNAVAIGTQAGATNQDTYAVALGYNAGTASQKSNAIAIGTQAGATNQDIYALALGYNAGTNGQMQNAVAIGNAAGNYGQQANAVAIGLSAGYTGQNSNTVAIGNRAGYSQQKANSIAIGQYAGQFDQMLNAVAIGNGAGGSSQQAGTVAIGIEAGNVNQQINAVSIGTMAGKYGQQETAVAIGFQAGYTGQQSNAVSIGLSAGYAQQQPNAISIGSSAGKYGQQENAIAIGTGAGNTGQKTCAIAIGISAGSVNQQTSAVSIGNEAGKFGQQANAVAIGFQAGYTGQQSNAVSIGQGAGAAQQQSNAIAIGTSAGYISQKNKAIAIGYGSGANSQGESAVALGDGAGATGQQPNALAIGSSAGKYGQQENAVAIGNEAGNTGQKTCAVAIGIEAGYNDQQINAVSIGTMAGKFGQEANAVAIGFQAGFTGQQPNALAIGQGAGAAQQQSNAIAIGSSAGSVSQKNKAIAIGNGSGANSQGESAVALGDGAGATGQGTNSIAIGGKAGSGMIGFIASTPQPNNTIILNATGNDLSGIAGQTASFYVAPIRSDNTQTLALAYNTTTKEITTSTGVAGAISLIGTAPSDYIYWDGNAWVVGTSQVRLGSNAALTTQGSCSVAIGADAGQTQSYSSVAVGVGAGQTNQYEYTVAIGNYAGNANQGDRAIAIGNGAGNSSQLANAVAIGNNAGNTNQSYHAVALGNSAGKSSQGVQAVAAGYGAGEINQSDYAVALGNYAGNLEQGDEAIAIGSATGQVNQGVRAISVGSNAGFTGQGPSAISIGYNAGYDSQHTNAIAIGTQAGATNQDTYAVALGYNAGTASQKSNAIA
;
A
#
# COMPACT_ATOMS: atom_id res chain seq x y z
N MET A 1 5.41 -156.51 -76.55
CA MET A 1 4.31 -156.83 -75.62
C MET A 1 4.63 -156.16 -74.29
N THR A 2 3.65 -155.60 -73.59
CA THR A 2 3.85 -154.83 -72.35
C THR A 2 3.59 -155.68 -71.12
N THR A 3 4.56 -155.78 -70.22
CA THR A 3 4.37 -156.23 -68.84
C THR A 3 4.64 -155.06 -67.90
N LEU A 4 3.59 -154.58 -67.23
CA LEU A 4 3.74 -153.63 -66.12
C LEU A 4 4.43 -154.35 -64.95
N VAL A 5 5.56 -153.83 -64.48
CA VAL A 5 6.16 -154.26 -63.21
C VAL A 5 5.26 -153.74 -62.08
N LYS A 6 4.38 -154.61 -61.60
CA LYS A 6 3.43 -154.31 -60.53
C LYS A 6 4.16 -154.47 -59.19
N PHE A 7 4.51 -153.36 -58.56
CA PHE A 7 5.08 -153.36 -57.20
C PHE A 7 4.01 -153.72 -56.19
N GLU A 8 3.90 -155.00 -55.84
CA GLU A 8 3.00 -155.48 -54.78
C GLU A 8 3.79 -155.69 -53.48
N LEU A 9 3.55 -154.82 -52.49
CA LEU A 9 4.01 -155.05 -51.11
C LEU A 9 3.25 -156.25 -50.54
N ARG A 10 3.88 -157.43 -50.52
CA ARG A 10 3.31 -158.61 -49.85
C ARG A 10 3.37 -158.39 -48.34
N ARG A 11 2.26 -158.68 -47.66
CA ARG A 11 2.09 -158.52 -46.22
C ARG A 11 1.37 -159.74 -45.69
N ASP A 12 1.94 -160.35 -44.66
CA ASP A 12 1.36 -161.51 -44.01
C ASP A 12 1.82 -161.57 -42.54
N THR A 13 1.27 -162.51 -41.79
CA THR A 13 1.67 -162.82 -40.42
C THR A 13 2.92 -163.69 -40.39
N ALA A 14 3.71 -163.61 -39.31
CA ALA A 14 4.91 -164.43 -39.13
C ALA A 14 4.69 -165.94 -39.35
N ILE A 15 3.51 -166.45 -38.95
CA ILE A 15 3.14 -167.87 -39.10
C ILE A 15 2.96 -168.25 -40.58
N ASN A 16 2.21 -167.45 -41.35
CA ASN A 16 2.01 -167.72 -42.78
C ASN A 16 3.29 -167.51 -43.59
N TRP A 17 4.07 -166.48 -43.25
CA TRP A 17 5.40 -166.27 -43.83
C TRP A 17 6.32 -167.47 -43.60
N ALA A 18 6.33 -168.03 -42.39
CA ALA A 18 7.14 -169.22 -42.07
C ALA A 18 6.63 -170.50 -42.76
N ASN A 19 5.32 -170.69 -42.87
CA ASN A 19 4.70 -171.89 -43.45
C ASN A 19 4.75 -171.90 -44.99
N ASN A 20 4.42 -170.78 -45.64
CA ASN A 20 4.45 -170.67 -47.10
C ASN A 20 5.87 -170.42 -47.62
N ASN A 21 6.72 -169.76 -46.81
CA ASN A 21 8.12 -169.42 -47.06
C ASN A 21 8.47 -169.13 -48.54
N PRO A 22 7.75 -168.19 -49.20
CA PRO A 22 7.92 -167.96 -50.63
C PRO A 22 9.21 -167.19 -50.93
N VAL A 23 9.68 -167.29 -52.17
CA VAL A 23 10.63 -166.32 -52.74
C VAL A 23 9.88 -165.03 -53.05
N LEU A 24 10.48 -163.91 -52.65
CA LEU A 24 10.08 -162.57 -53.06
C LEU A 24 10.92 -162.15 -54.28
N LEU A 25 10.30 -161.48 -55.24
CA LEU A 25 10.95 -160.99 -56.45
C LEU A 25 12.07 -159.99 -56.10
N TYR A 26 13.02 -159.81 -57.01
CA TYR A 26 14.14 -158.88 -56.79
C TYR A 26 13.63 -157.45 -56.57
N GLY A 27 13.90 -156.90 -55.37
CA GLY A 27 13.42 -155.58 -54.93
C GLY A 27 11.99 -155.56 -54.37
N GLU A 28 11.31 -156.70 -54.25
CA GLU A 28 9.95 -156.76 -53.69
C GLU A 28 10.00 -156.73 -52.15
N PRO A 29 9.42 -155.71 -51.49
CA PRO A 29 9.34 -155.68 -50.05
C PRO A 29 8.30 -156.69 -49.53
N GLY A 30 8.69 -157.47 -48.53
CA GLY A 30 7.78 -158.22 -47.68
C GLY A 30 7.74 -157.62 -46.27
N PHE A 31 6.56 -157.57 -45.68
CA PHE A 31 6.37 -157.06 -44.32
C PHE A 31 5.71 -158.09 -43.41
N ASP A 32 6.32 -158.31 -42.26
CA ASP A 32 5.77 -159.11 -41.16
C ASP A 32 4.84 -158.25 -40.31
N LEU A 33 3.54 -158.47 -40.46
CA LEU A 33 2.49 -157.77 -39.71
C LEU A 33 2.48 -158.10 -38.21
N THR A 34 3.21 -159.14 -37.78
CA THR A 34 3.28 -159.60 -36.39
C THR A 34 4.50 -159.06 -35.67
N ASN A 35 5.67 -159.11 -36.33
CA ASN A 35 6.95 -158.64 -35.77
C ASN A 35 7.33 -157.20 -36.18
N ASN A 36 6.53 -156.55 -37.02
CA ASN A 36 6.75 -155.19 -37.54
C ASN A 36 8.06 -155.04 -38.36
N GLN A 37 8.52 -156.14 -38.99
CA GLN A 37 9.81 -156.22 -39.70
C GLN A 37 9.63 -156.12 -41.22
N ILE A 38 10.50 -155.34 -41.88
CA ILE A 38 10.64 -155.31 -43.33
C ILE A 38 11.82 -156.17 -43.76
N ARG A 39 11.64 -156.97 -44.82
CA ARG A 39 12.72 -157.63 -45.58
C ARG A 39 12.50 -157.38 -47.07
N ILE A 40 13.58 -157.32 -47.86
CA ILE A 40 13.52 -157.10 -49.31
C ILE A 40 13.91 -158.39 -50.03
N GLY A 41 13.12 -158.81 -51.01
CA GLY A 41 13.41 -159.96 -51.87
C GLY A 41 14.61 -159.73 -52.78
N ASP A 42 15.41 -160.78 -52.97
CA ASP A 42 16.53 -160.83 -53.93
C ASP A 42 16.18 -161.65 -55.21
N GLY A 43 14.94 -162.11 -55.35
CA GLY A 43 14.49 -162.92 -56.48
C GLY A 43 14.89 -164.40 -56.43
N SER A 44 15.63 -164.86 -55.41
CA SER A 44 16.12 -166.24 -55.29
C SER A 44 15.94 -166.87 -53.91
N THR A 45 15.92 -166.07 -52.85
CA THR A 45 15.95 -166.51 -51.45
C THR A 45 14.55 -166.43 -50.84
N ASN A 46 14.15 -167.51 -50.17
CA ASN A 46 12.88 -167.60 -49.46
C ASN A 46 12.85 -166.64 -48.25
N TRP A 47 11.67 -166.11 -47.89
CA TRP A 47 11.46 -165.15 -46.79
C TRP A 47 12.33 -165.36 -45.53
N ASN A 48 12.38 -166.60 -45.02
CA ASN A 48 13.11 -166.92 -43.79
C ASN A 48 14.63 -166.61 -43.86
N GLY A 49 15.22 -166.63 -45.05
CA GLY A 49 16.65 -166.35 -45.29
C GLY A 49 17.00 -164.89 -45.60
N LEU A 50 16.02 -163.98 -45.71
CA LEU A 50 16.26 -162.57 -46.03
C LEU A 50 16.66 -161.76 -44.77
N ASN A 51 17.52 -160.74 -44.95
CA ASN A 51 17.99 -159.87 -43.86
C ASN A 51 16.91 -158.89 -43.36
N GLN A 52 16.98 -158.54 -42.08
CA GLN A 52 16.10 -157.58 -41.39
C GLN A 52 16.72 -156.16 -41.35
N ILE A 53 15.86 -155.13 -41.36
CA ILE A 53 16.21 -153.74 -41.03
C ILE A 53 15.49 -153.33 -39.73
N ASP A 54 16.14 -152.54 -38.87
CA ASP A 54 15.60 -152.02 -37.60
C ASP A 54 15.68 -150.48 -37.58
N VAL A 55 14.77 -149.81 -36.85
CA VAL A 55 14.64 -148.34 -36.83
C VAL A 55 14.29 -147.86 -35.42
N LYS A 56 15.08 -146.92 -34.87
CA LYS A 56 14.86 -146.31 -33.54
C LYS A 56 14.94 -144.79 -33.63
N GLY A 57 14.26 -144.11 -32.71
CA GLY A 57 14.22 -142.66 -32.62
C GLY A 57 14.47 -142.14 -31.20
N ASN A 58 14.82 -140.86 -31.14
CA ASN A 58 14.78 -139.94 -30.01
C ASN A 58 14.55 -138.55 -30.64
N ASP A 59 13.72 -137.69 -30.07
CA ASP A 59 13.20 -136.49 -30.75
C ASP A 59 14.17 -135.28 -30.76
N ALA A 60 15.46 -135.54 -30.99
CA ALA A 60 16.47 -134.52 -31.29
C ALA A 60 16.78 -134.51 -32.81
N VAL A 61 17.08 -133.35 -33.38
CA VAL A 61 17.27 -133.19 -34.82
C VAL A 61 18.69 -132.75 -35.13
N ALA A 62 19.49 -133.60 -35.79
CA ALA A 62 20.84 -133.29 -36.26
C ALA A 62 20.92 -133.44 -37.80
N LEU A 63 21.08 -132.33 -38.52
CA LEU A 63 21.06 -132.28 -40.00
C LEU A 63 22.13 -131.33 -40.56
N GLY A 64 23.36 -131.81 -40.66
CA GLY A 64 24.46 -131.09 -41.32
C GLY A 64 25.83 -131.69 -41.01
N ALA A 65 26.83 -131.37 -41.84
CA ALA A 65 28.20 -131.84 -41.64
C ALA A 65 28.81 -131.23 -40.36
N GLY A 66 28.95 -132.04 -39.31
CA GLY A 66 29.41 -131.58 -37.99
C GLY A 66 28.34 -130.91 -37.12
N ALA A 67 27.05 -131.13 -37.39
CA ALA A 67 25.97 -130.68 -36.51
C ALA A 67 25.92 -131.54 -35.22
N GLY A 68 25.85 -130.92 -34.04
CA GLY A 68 25.72 -131.61 -32.74
C GLY A 68 26.87 -132.57 -32.38
N TYR A 69 28.06 -132.36 -32.98
CA TYR A 69 29.13 -133.36 -33.13
C TYR A 69 29.68 -133.96 -31.81
N ASP A 70 30.00 -133.14 -30.82
CA ASP A 70 30.58 -133.57 -29.53
C ASP A 70 29.52 -133.79 -28.42
N GLY A 71 28.26 -133.38 -28.65
CA GLY A 71 27.17 -133.63 -27.68
C GLY A 71 25.87 -132.84 -27.94
N GLN A 72 24.78 -133.58 -28.19
CA GLN A 72 23.41 -133.05 -28.32
C GLN A 72 22.50 -133.61 -27.22
N SER A 73 21.62 -132.76 -26.66
CA SER A 73 20.74 -133.10 -25.54
C SER A 73 19.27 -133.29 -25.95
N TYR A 74 18.40 -133.60 -24.98
CA TYR A 74 16.96 -133.81 -25.19
C TYR A 74 16.26 -132.59 -25.81
N ASN A 75 15.33 -132.85 -26.74
CA ASN A 75 14.49 -131.87 -27.43
C ASN A 75 15.28 -130.68 -28.07
N SER A 76 16.51 -130.94 -28.50
CA SER A 76 17.40 -129.92 -29.10
C SER A 76 17.58 -130.11 -30.61
N VAL A 77 17.96 -129.03 -31.29
CA VAL A 77 17.95 -128.94 -32.77
C VAL A 77 19.27 -128.37 -33.28
N ALA A 78 19.94 -129.09 -34.18
CA ALA A 78 21.21 -128.71 -34.82
C ALA A 78 21.12 -128.92 -36.35
N ILE A 79 20.87 -127.86 -37.11
CA ILE A 79 20.64 -127.93 -38.56
C ILE A 79 21.60 -126.98 -39.30
N GLY A 80 22.47 -127.52 -40.14
CA GLY A 80 23.55 -126.81 -40.82
C GLY A 80 24.93 -127.32 -40.41
N SER A 81 25.94 -127.08 -41.26
CA SER A 81 27.29 -127.57 -40.97
C SER A 81 27.92 -126.81 -39.78
N ALA A 82 28.52 -127.56 -38.84
CA ALA A 82 29.04 -127.05 -37.55
C ALA A 82 28.00 -126.34 -36.65
N ALA A 83 26.71 -126.62 -36.81
CA ALA A 83 25.66 -126.12 -35.91
C ALA A 83 25.68 -126.85 -34.55
N GLY A 84 25.77 -126.12 -33.44
CA GLY A 84 25.79 -126.68 -32.07
C GLY A 84 26.93 -127.68 -31.83
N ALA A 85 28.05 -127.53 -32.54
CA ALA A 85 29.02 -128.61 -32.71
C ALA A 85 29.65 -129.13 -31.40
N ASN A 86 30.04 -128.23 -30.49
CA ASN A 86 30.83 -128.62 -29.32
C ASN A 86 29.99 -129.04 -28.10
N ILE A 87 28.93 -128.29 -27.76
CA ILE A 87 28.02 -128.59 -26.64
C ILE A 87 26.65 -128.00 -26.97
N GLN A 88 25.60 -128.82 -27.00
CA GLN A 88 24.21 -128.37 -27.10
C GLN A 88 23.35 -128.94 -25.97
N SER A 89 22.94 -128.07 -25.05
CA SER A 89 22.14 -128.40 -23.87
C SER A 89 20.63 -128.57 -24.18
N GLU A 90 19.84 -128.92 -23.15
CA GLU A 90 18.40 -129.21 -23.28
C GLU A 90 17.61 -128.04 -23.90
N ASN A 91 16.66 -128.36 -24.79
CA ASN A 91 15.81 -127.40 -25.52
C ASN A 91 16.58 -126.34 -26.36
N ALA A 92 17.90 -126.47 -26.52
CA ALA A 92 18.69 -125.52 -27.29
C ALA A 92 18.55 -125.72 -28.81
N ILE A 93 18.66 -124.63 -29.57
CA ILE A 93 18.43 -124.58 -31.02
C ILE A 93 19.63 -123.96 -31.72
N ALA A 94 20.17 -124.60 -32.74
CA ALA A 94 21.26 -124.15 -33.60
C ALA A 94 20.87 -124.40 -35.08
N ILE A 95 20.47 -123.37 -35.83
CA ILE A 95 20.01 -123.51 -37.22
C ILE A 95 20.78 -122.54 -38.12
N GLY A 96 21.85 -123.02 -38.75
CA GLY A 96 22.72 -122.26 -39.64
C GLY A 96 24.15 -122.80 -39.65
N ASN A 97 24.93 -122.47 -40.69
CA ASN A 97 26.34 -122.83 -40.72
C ASN A 97 27.09 -122.13 -39.57
N SER A 98 27.78 -122.92 -38.74
CA SER A 98 28.47 -122.47 -37.51
C SER A 98 27.57 -121.77 -36.48
N ALA A 99 26.26 -122.01 -36.46
CA ALA A 99 25.37 -121.50 -35.41
C ALA A 99 25.66 -122.19 -34.06
N GLY A 100 25.88 -121.44 -32.98
CA GLY A 100 26.13 -121.96 -31.63
C GLY A 100 27.39 -122.84 -31.49
N GLN A 101 28.33 -122.75 -32.45
CA GLN A 101 29.35 -123.78 -32.67
C GLN A 101 30.13 -124.16 -31.41
N TYR A 102 30.64 -123.18 -30.65
CA TYR A 102 31.52 -123.43 -29.51
C TYR A 102 30.81 -123.53 -28.14
N GLY A 103 29.47 -123.64 -28.12
CA GLY A 103 28.71 -124.07 -26.93
C GLY A 103 27.38 -123.32 -26.69
N GLN A 104 26.35 -124.08 -26.31
CA GLN A 104 25.01 -123.59 -25.94
C GLN A 104 24.53 -124.18 -24.60
N GLN A 105 24.00 -123.33 -23.73
CA GLN A 105 23.33 -123.72 -22.49
C GLN A 105 21.81 -123.95 -22.69
N ILE A 106 21.11 -124.34 -21.62
CA ILE A 106 19.68 -124.70 -21.66
C ILE A 106 18.84 -123.54 -22.23
N ASN A 107 17.86 -123.88 -23.08
CA ASN A 107 16.97 -122.95 -23.80
C ASN A 107 17.66 -121.95 -24.76
N ALA A 108 18.98 -122.05 -25.00
CA ALA A 108 19.68 -121.10 -25.86
C ALA A 108 19.37 -121.30 -27.36
N VAL A 109 19.12 -120.20 -28.08
CA VAL A 109 18.74 -120.21 -29.50
C VAL A 109 19.80 -119.49 -30.35
N ALA A 110 20.30 -120.14 -31.40
CA ALA A 110 21.17 -119.59 -32.43
C ALA A 110 20.62 -119.94 -33.83
N ILE A 111 20.21 -118.95 -34.62
CA ILE A 111 19.62 -119.17 -35.95
C ILE A 111 20.25 -118.19 -36.95
N GLY A 112 21.13 -118.68 -37.83
CA GLY A 112 21.83 -117.88 -38.84
C GLY A 112 23.28 -118.29 -39.04
N TYR A 113 23.93 -117.74 -40.07
CA TYR A 113 25.36 -117.95 -40.30
C TYR A 113 26.18 -117.37 -39.14
N ARG A 114 26.90 -118.21 -38.40
CA ARG A 114 27.70 -117.83 -37.21
C ARG A 114 26.91 -117.08 -36.12
N ALA A 115 25.60 -117.35 -35.97
CA ALA A 115 24.86 -116.88 -34.81
C ALA A 115 25.40 -117.56 -33.53
N GLY A 116 25.57 -116.84 -32.41
CA GLY A 116 26.02 -117.42 -31.12
C GLY A 116 27.42 -118.07 -31.15
N TYR A 117 28.27 -117.72 -32.11
CA TYR A 117 29.42 -118.52 -32.54
C TYR A 117 30.36 -118.96 -31.40
N THR A 118 30.91 -118.04 -30.59
CA THR A 118 31.89 -118.38 -29.54
C THR A 118 31.30 -118.65 -28.15
N GLY A 119 30.00 -118.94 -28.04
CA GLY A 119 29.39 -119.38 -26.79
C GLY A 119 28.16 -118.59 -26.35
N GLN A 120 27.12 -119.32 -25.93
CA GLN A 120 25.84 -118.83 -25.43
C GLN A 120 25.55 -119.35 -24.02
N ASN A 121 24.86 -118.53 -23.21
CA ASN A 121 24.49 -118.83 -21.82
C ASN A 121 22.97 -119.15 -21.71
N TYR A 122 22.47 -119.45 -20.51
CA TYR A 122 21.07 -119.83 -20.27
C TYR A 122 20.09 -118.78 -20.82
N ASP A 123 19.01 -119.25 -21.44
CA ASP A 123 17.88 -118.45 -21.92
C ASP A 123 18.27 -117.31 -22.89
N THR A 124 19.35 -117.51 -23.67
CA THR A 124 19.85 -116.53 -24.66
C THR A 124 19.29 -116.75 -26.07
N VAL A 125 19.25 -115.68 -26.88
CA VAL A 125 18.76 -115.71 -28.26
C VAL A 125 19.74 -115.01 -29.19
N ALA A 126 20.05 -115.62 -30.34
CA ALA A 126 20.91 -115.09 -31.40
C ALA A 126 20.30 -115.45 -32.78
N ILE A 127 19.56 -114.54 -33.42
CA ILE A 127 18.85 -114.83 -34.69
C ILE A 127 19.30 -113.86 -35.77
N GLY A 128 20.22 -114.28 -36.63
CA GLY A 128 20.76 -113.51 -37.75
C GLY A 128 22.22 -113.84 -38.07
N THR A 129 22.69 -113.41 -39.24
CA THR A 129 24.10 -113.57 -39.66
C THR A 129 25.02 -112.82 -38.70
N GLY A 130 25.80 -113.55 -37.89
CA GLY A 130 26.66 -113.00 -36.85
C GLY A 130 25.93 -112.38 -35.66
N ALA A 131 24.66 -112.72 -35.41
CA ALA A 131 23.99 -112.32 -34.17
C ALA A 131 24.68 -112.97 -32.95
N GLY A 132 24.97 -112.23 -31.88
CA GLY A 132 25.58 -112.79 -30.67
C GLY A 132 26.96 -113.45 -30.90
N TYR A 133 27.75 -112.96 -31.87
CA TYR A 133 28.91 -113.67 -32.40
C TYR A 133 30.00 -113.97 -31.36
N ARG A 134 30.20 -113.09 -30.35
CA ARG A 134 31.05 -113.38 -29.17
C ARG A 134 30.31 -113.15 -27.85
N GLN A 135 30.41 -114.17 -26.99
CA GLN A 135 30.03 -114.18 -25.57
C GLN A 135 28.68 -113.51 -25.26
N GLN A 136 27.60 -114.28 -25.42
CA GLN A 136 26.30 -113.94 -24.83
C GLN A 136 26.21 -114.42 -23.38
N GLN A 137 25.61 -113.60 -22.51
CA GLN A 137 25.40 -113.90 -21.08
C GLN A 137 23.91 -114.08 -20.76
N LEU A 138 23.60 -114.60 -19.56
CA LEU A 138 22.25 -114.94 -19.08
C LEU A 138 21.14 -113.96 -19.57
N ASN A 139 20.08 -114.51 -20.17
CA ASN A 139 18.91 -113.79 -20.70
C ASN A 139 19.19 -112.78 -21.85
N SER A 140 20.38 -112.75 -22.47
CA SER A 140 20.66 -111.77 -23.54
C SER A 140 20.04 -112.14 -24.89
N ILE A 141 19.47 -111.16 -25.59
CA ILE A 141 18.81 -111.31 -26.89
C ILE A 141 19.59 -110.56 -27.97
N ALA A 142 19.87 -111.21 -29.10
CA ALA A 142 20.44 -110.64 -30.32
C ALA A 142 19.63 -111.11 -31.54
N ILE A 143 19.03 -110.21 -32.32
CA ILE A 143 18.19 -110.55 -33.48
C ILE A 143 18.48 -109.56 -34.62
N GLY A 144 19.23 -109.99 -35.63
CA GLY A 144 19.62 -109.17 -36.78
C GLY A 144 21.01 -109.52 -37.30
N GLN A 145 21.35 -109.04 -38.50
CA GLN A 145 22.71 -109.16 -39.01
C GLN A 145 23.68 -108.37 -38.11
N TYR A 146 24.69 -109.02 -37.57
CA TYR A 146 25.68 -108.45 -36.65
C TYR A 146 25.07 -107.73 -35.42
N ALA A 147 23.91 -108.19 -34.94
CA ALA A 147 23.33 -107.72 -33.68
C ALA A 147 24.09 -108.32 -32.48
N GLY A 148 24.47 -107.54 -31.47
CA GLY A 148 25.19 -108.06 -30.29
C GLY A 148 26.52 -108.76 -30.67
N HIS A 149 27.23 -108.26 -31.68
CA HIS A 149 28.29 -109.02 -32.35
C HIS A 149 29.56 -109.21 -31.49
N PHE A 150 29.91 -108.22 -30.67
CA PHE A 150 31.05 -108.29 -29.76
C PHE A 150 30.63 -107.93 -28.33
N ASP A 151 30.72 -108.95 -27.47
CA ASP A 151 30.64 -108.90 -26.00
C ASP A 151 29.30 -108.35 -25.47
N GLN A 152 28.33 -109.25 -25.34
CA GLN A 152 26.96 -108.95 -24.92
C GLN A 152 26.68 -109.44 -23.49
N MET A 153 26.56 -108.51 -22.54
CA MET A 153 26.39 -108.82 -21.11
C MET A 153 24.95 -109.18 -20.72
N ALA A 154 24.76 -109.67 -19.48
CA ALA A 154 23.49 -110.27 -19.04
C ALA A 154 22.27 -109.33 -19.14
N ASN A 155 21.10 -109.91 -19.43
CA ASN A 155 19.81 -109.25 -19.62
C ASN A 155 19.77 -108.11 -20.66
N SER A 156 20.73 -108.05 -21.59
CA SER A 156 20.77 -107.04 -22.65
C SER A 156 20.03 -107.48 -23.92
N VAL A 157 19.62 -106.52 -24.75
CA VAL A 157 18.78 -106.74 -25.94
C VAL A 157 19.36 -105.99 -27.13
N ALA A 158 19.54 -106.68 -28.26
CA ALA A 158 20.06 -106.13 -29.52
C ALA A 158 19.20 -106.62 -30.70
N ILE A 159 18.23 -105.84 -31.19
CA ILE A 159 17.27 -106.25 -32.22
C ILE A 159 17.34 -105.28 -33.43
N GLY A 160 18.10 -105.64 -34.45
CA GLY A 160 18.28 -104.88 -35.69
C GLY A 160 19.63 -105.13 -36.35
N SER A 161 19.76 -104.78 -37.64
CA SER A 161 21.04 -104.91 -38.36
C SER A 161 22.08 -103.95 -37.76
N GLY A 162 23.15 -104.50 -37.19
CA GLY A 162 24.18 -103.74 -36.46
C GLY A 162 23.74 -103.15 -35.11
N ALA A 163 22.65 -103.63 -34.50
CA ALA A 163 22.25 -103.19 -33.16
C ALA A 163 23.24 -103.70 -32.11
N GLY A 164 23.74 -102.84 -31.20
CA GLY A 164 24.66 -103.27 -30.14
C GLY A 164 25.93 -103.95 -30.69
N ASN A 165 26.53 -103.42 -31.75
CA ASN A 165 27.55 -104.15 -32.52
C ASN A 165 28.86 -104.36 -31.74
N THR A 166 29.28 -103.37 -30.95
CA THR A 166 30.49 -103.42 -30.11
C THR A 166 30.22 -102.92 -28.69
N GLY A 167 30.39 -103.81 -27.69
CA GLY A 167 30.39 -103.45 -26.28
C GLY A 167 29.01 -103.10 -25.73
N GLN A 168 28.13 -104.10 -25.59
CA GLN A 168 26.81 -103.93 -24.98
C GLN A 168 26.82 -104.45 -23.53
N LYS A 169 26.81 -103.53 -22.56
CA LYS A 169 26.89 -103.89 -21.13
C LYS A 169 25.52 -104.24 -20.51
N THR A 170 25.56 -104.66 -19.24
CA THR A 170 24.43 -105.30 -18.53
C THR A 170 23.14 -104.47 -18.61
N CYS A 171 22.01 -105.14 -18.89
CA CYS A 171 20.68 -104.55 -19.03
C CYS A 171 20.54 -103.45 -20.10
N ALA A 172 21.50 -103.28 -21.02
CA ALA A 172 21.38 -102.32 -22.12
C ALA A 172 20.45 -102.83 -23.24
N VAL A 173 19.79 -101.91 -23.94
CA VAL A 173 18.80 -102.18 -24.99
C VAL A 173 19.19 -101.43 -26.25
N ALA A 174 19.20 -102.10 -27.39
CA ALA A 174 19.49 -101.60 -28.73
C ALA A 174 18.47 -102.19 -29.73
N ILE A 175 17.50 -101.43 -30.21
CA ILE A 175 16.42 -101.92 -31.09
C ILE A 175 16.30 -101.01 -32.31
N GLY A 176 16.83 -101.44 -33.44
CA GLY A 176 16.86 -100.69 -34.69
C GLY A 176 18.14 -100.93 -35.49
N ILE A 177 18.15 -100.51 -36.76
CA ILE A 177 19.35 -100.60 -37.60
C ILE A 177 20.40 -99.62 -37.05
N SER A 178 21.58 -100.13 -36.71
CA SER A 178 22.69 -99.39 -36.07
C SER A 178 22.29 -98.66 -34.77
N ALA A 179 21.30 -99.18 -34.03
CA ALA A 179 20.99 -98.70 -32.68
C ALA A 179 22.11 -99.10 -31.70
N GLY A 180 22.63 -98.17 -30.89
CA GLY A 180 23.70 -98.47 -29.92
C GLY A 180 24.93 -99.15 -30.55
N TYR A 181 25.34 -98.73 -31.75
CA TYR A 181 26.30 -99.47 -32.58
C TYR A 181 27.66 -99.65 -31.89
N SER A 182 28.17 -98.62 -31.20
CA SER A 182 29.36 -98.74 -30.36
C SER A 182 29.21 -98.09 -28.98
N ASP A 183 29.72 -98.78 -27.96
CA ASP A 183 29.88 -98.34 -26.58
C ASP A 183 28.55 -98.01 -25.87
N GLN A 184 27.78 -99.07 -25.52
CA GLN A 184 26.65 -98.97 -24.58
C GLN A 184 27.06 -99.37 -23.17
N GLU A 185 27.12 -98.39 -22.27
CA GLU A 185 27.26 -98.59 -20.82
C GLU A 185 25.97 -99.16 -20.18
N PRO A 186 26.00 -99.63 -18.91
CA PRO A 186 24.88 -100.35 -18.31
C PRO A 186 23.58 -99.53 -18.28
N ASN A 187 22.45 -100.23 -18.45
CA ASN A 187 21.10 -99.68 -18.53
C ASN A 187 20.89 -98.65 -19.68
N GLY A 188 21.80 -98.54 -20.65
CA GLY A 188 21.61 -97.68 -21.82
C GLY A 188 20.48 -98.16 -22.72
N ILE A 189 19.62 -97.26 -23.22
CA ILE A 189 18.47 -97.59 -24.08
C ILE A 189 18.62 -96.87 -25.42
N SER A 190 18.67 -97.61 -26.52
CA SER A 190 18.73 -97.10 -27.90
C SER A 190 17.65 -97.77 -28.75
N ILE A 191 16.58 -97.06 -29.14
CA ILE A 191 15.44 -97.62 -29.87
C ILE A 191 15.13 -96.76 -31.10
N GLY A 192 15.65 -97.14 -32.26
CA GLY A 192 15.45 -96.45 -33.53
C GLY A 192 16.59 -96.68 -34.53
N ASN A 193 16.38 -96.31 -35.79
CA ASN A 193 17.45 -96.30 -36.78
C ASN A 193 18.50 -95.24 -36.38
N GLN A 194 19.75 -95.67 -36.19
CA GLN A 194 20.87 -94.84 -35.73
C GLN A 194 20.64 -94.14 -34.37
N ALA A 195 19.77 -94.69 -33.51
CA ALA A 195 19.60 -94.21 -32.13
C ALA A 195 20.84 -94.55 -31.29
N GLY A 196 21.41 -93.57 -30.59
CA GLY A 196 22.58 -93.76 -29.71
C GLY A 196 23.78 -94.36 -30.42
N GLN A 197 23.98 -94.07 -31.71
CA GLN A 197 24.86 -94.87 -32.57
C GLN A 197 26.32 -94.91 -32.07
N TYR A 198 26.85 -93.78 -31.59
CA TYR A 198 28.24 -93.67 -31.15
C TYR A 198 28.36 -93.12 -29.73
N GLY A 199 28.58 -94.00 -28.74
CA GLY A 199 28.90 -93.65 -27.36
C GLY A 199 27.68 -93.25 -26.52
N GLN A 200 27.07 -94.24 -25.85
CA GLN A 200 25.95 -94.06 -24.92
C GLN A 200 26.37 -94.45 -23.50
N GLN A 201 26.57 -93.46 -22.62
CA GLN A 201 26.98 -93.69 -21.24
C GLN A 201 25.83 -94.13 -20.31
N ALA A 202 26.15 -94.51 -19.08
CA ALA A 202 25.27 -95.30 -18.22
C ALA A 202 23.91 -94.64 -17.96
N ASN A 203 22.85 -95.45 -18.05
CA ASN A 203 21.44 -95.04 -17.91
C ASN A 203 20.97 -93.96 -18.90
N ALA A 204 21.70 -93.70 -20.00
CA ALA A 204 21.24 -92.77 -21.04
C ALA A 204 20.20 -93.43 -21.98
N VAL A 205 19.34 -92.61 -22.58
CA VAL A 205 18.19 -93.02 -23.39
C VAL A 205 18.20 -92.30 -24.74
N ALA A 206 18.01 -93.03 -25.83
CA ALA A 206 17.94 -92.56 -27.21
C ALA A 206 16.81 -93.29 -27.94
N ILE A 207 15.71 -92.64 -28.29
CA ILE A 207 14.53 -93.27 -28.89
C ILE A 207 14.07 -92.44 -30.09
N GLY A 208 14.29 -92.95 -31.31
CA GLY A 208 13.92 -92.28 -32.56
C GLY A 208 14.97 -92.42 -33.67
N TYR A 209 14.65 -91.91 -34.86
CA TYR A 209 15.60 -91.82 -35.96
C TYR A 209 16.70 -90.81 -35.61
N GLN A 210 17.96 -91.21 -35.59
CA GLN A 210 19.13 -90.36 -35.25
C GLN A 210 19.01 -89.63 -33.89
N ALA A 211 18.30 -90.21 -32.92
CA ALA A 211 18.26 -89.71 -31.55
C ALA A 211 19.61 -89.97 -30.86
N GLY A 212 20.24 -88.97 -30.24
CA GLY A 212 21.52 -89.13 -29.54
C GLY A 212 22.66 -89.66 -30.42
N LEU A 213 22.71 -89.27 -31.70
CA LEU A 213 23.54 -89.90 -32.74
C LEU A 213 25.03 -89.97 -32.38
N THR A 214 25.61 -88.91 -31.81
CA THR A 214 27.01 -88.89 -31.33
C THR A 214 27.14 -88.35 -29.90
N GLY A 215 27.50 -89.23 -28.96
CA GLY A 215 27.99 -88.86 -27.63
C GLY A 215 26.92 -88.41 -26.62
N GLN A 216 26.28 -89.39 -25.97
CA GLN A 216 25.49 -89.17 -24.75
C GLN A 216 26.34 -89.42 -23.50
N GLN A 217 26.45 -88.41 -22.63
CA GLN A 217 26.98 -88.55 -21.26
C GLN A 217 25.93 -89.20 -20.32
N PRO A 218 26.23 -89.52 -19.04
CA PRO A 218 25.36 -90.36 -18.22
C PRO A 218 24.00 -89.72 -17.95
N MET A 219 22.97 -90.57 -17.90
CA MET A 219 21.57 -90.17 -17.63
C MET A 219 20.99 -89.14 -18.63
N ALA A 220 21.61 -88.94 -19.79
CA ALA A 220 21.06 -88.08 -20.85
C ALA A 220 19.89 -88.78 -21.57
N VAL A 221 18.91 -88.01 -22.03
CA VAL A 221 17.68 -88.49 -22.67
C VAL A 221 17.51 -87.81 -24.03
N SER A 222 17.29 -88.58 -25.09
CA SER A 222 16.93 -88.13 -26.44
C SER A 222 15.74 -88.94 -26.93
N ILE A 223 14.57 -88.33 -27.14
CA ILE A 223 13.35 -89.02 -27.58
C ILE A 223 12.69 -88.21 -28.69
N GLY A 224 12.85 -88.67 -29.93
CA GLY A 224 12.33 -88.03 -31.13
C GLY A 224 13.28 -88.13 -32.31
N ARG A 225 12.79 -87.81 -33.52
CA ARG A 225 13.63 -87.76 -34.71
C ARG A 225 14.64 -86.61 -34.58
N ASN A 226 15.93 -86.91 -34.71
CA ASN A 226 17.05 -85.98 -34.60
C ASN A 226 17.15 -85.29 -33.22
N ALA A 227 16.59 -85.86 -32.15
CA ALA A 227 16.72 -85.31 -30.80
C ALA A 227 18.15 -85.48 -30.26
N GLY A 228 18.75 -84.44 -29.67
CA GLY A 228 20.07 -84.50 -29.04
C GLY A 228 21.21 -84.97 -29.97
N SER A 229 21.13 -84.64 -31.26
CA SER A 229 21.87 -85.35 -32.31
C SER A 229 23.39 -85.32 -32.15
N THR A 230 24.03 -84.15 -31.93
CA THR A 230 25.51 -84.07 -32.04
C THR A 230 26.29 -84.05 -30.72
N ARG A 231 25.69 -83.61 -29.59
CA ARG A 231 26.34 -83.68 -28.26
C ARG A 231 25.37 -83.48 -27.09
N GLN A 232 25.22 -84.49 -26.21
CA GLN A 232 24.49 -84.35 -24.94
C GLN A 232 25.41 -84.56 -23.72
N GLN A 233 25.47 -83.57 -22.83
CA GLN A 233 26.13 -83.69 -21.52
C GLN A 233 25.24 -84.37 -20.46
N SER A 234 25.78 -84.57 -19.25
CA SER A 234 25.13 -85.36 -18.20
C SER A 234 23.76 -84.80 -17.82
N ASN A 235 22.79 -85.69 -17.63
CA ASN A 235 21.39 -85.36 -17.31
C ASN A 235 20.68 -84.43 -18.34
N ALA A 236 21.23 -84.24 -19.55
CA ALA A 236 20.58 -83.42 -20.57
C ALA A 236 19.35 -84.15 -21.15
N ILE A 237 18.26 -83.42 -21.41
CA ILE A 237 16.99 -83.97 -21.90
C ILE A 237 16.64 -83.30 -23.24
N ALA A 238 16.35 -84.10 -24.27
CA ALA A 238 15.88 -83.68 -25.58
C ALA A 238 14.66 -84.53 -25.97
N ILE A 239 13.45 -83.97 -26.02
CA ILE A 239 12.23 -84.72 -26.33
C ILE A 239 11.41 -84.00 -27.40
N GLY A 240 11.52 -84.41 -28.66
CA GLY A 240 10.81 -83.81 -29.79
C GLY A 240 11.53 -83.99 -31.12
N TYR A 241 10.90 -83.53 -32.21
CA TYR A 241 11.56 -83.42 -33.52
C TYR A 241 12.61 -82.32 -33.48
N SER A 242 13.88 -82.67 -33.73
CA SER A 242 15.05 -81.76 -33.66
C SER A 242 15.19 -80.96 -32.36
N ALA A 243 14.72 -81.52 -31.23
CA ALA A 243 14.95 -80.94 -29.91
C ALA A 243 16.42 -81.07 -29.52
N GLY A 244 17.09 -79.98 -29.11
CA GLY A 244 18.51 -80.00 -28.71
C GLY A 244 19.46 -80.53 -29.80
N TYR A 245 19.16 -80.26 -31.07
CA TYR A 245 19.78 -80.90 -32.25
C TYR A 245 21.32 -80.88 -32.22
N ASP A 246 21.92 -79.70 -32.06
CA ASP A 246 23.37 -79.54 -32.08
C ASP A 246 23.99 -79.88 -30.72
N SER A 247 23.86 -79.00 -29.71
CA SER A 247 24.59 -79.14 -28.45
C SER A 247 23.81 -78.78 -27.18
N GLN A 248 23.81 -79.70 -26.21
CA GLN A 248 23.25 -79.51 -24.87
C GLN A 248 24.31 -79.64 -23.78
N ASN A 249 24.39 -78.63 -22.91
CA ASN A 249 25.23 -78.67 -21.70
C ASN A 249 24.54 -79.42 -20.54
N THR A 250 25.30 -79.66 -19.47
CA THR A 250 24.87 -80.45 -18.30
C THR A 250 23.56 -79.91 -17.72
N ASN A 251 22.64 -80.83 -17.40
CA ASN A 251 21.28 -80.56 -16.92
C ASN A 251 20.37 -79.72 -17.87
N ALA A 252 20.73 -79.49 -19.13
CA ALA A 252 19.89 -78.73 -20.06
C ALA A 252 18.65 -79.54 -20.50
N ILE A 253 17.52 -78.86 -20.75
CA ILE A 253 16.24 -79.46 -21.13
C ILE A 253 15.73 -78.81 -22.42
N ALA A 254 15.44 -79.59 -23.45
CA ALA A 254 14.73 -79.21 -24.67
C ALA A 254 13.55 -80.16 -24.89
N ILE A 255 12.31 -79.66 -24.87
CA ILE A 255 11.10 -80.45 -25.07
C ILE A 255 10.17 -79.73 -26.03
N GLY A 256 9.80 -80.39 -27.13
CA GLY A 256 8.97 -79.84 -28.20
C GLY A 256 9.70 -79.72 -29.54
N TYR A 257 8.92 -79.57 -30.61
CA TYR A 257 9.41 -79.43 -31.99
C TYR A 257 10.34 -78.21 -32.10
N GLY A 258 11.58 -78.41 -32.54
CA GLY A 258 12.55 -77.33 -32.72
C GLY A 258 12.92 -76.58 -31.44
N SER A 259 12.82 -77.21 -30.27
CA SER A 259 13.26 -76.59 -29.01
C SER A 259 14.79 -76.66 -28.84
N GLY A 260 15.43 -75.55 -28.45
CA GLY A 260 16.85 -75.52 -28.09
C GLY A 260 17.84 -75.94 -29.19
N VAL A 261 17.50 -75.75 -30.48
CA VAL A 261 18.15 -76.40 -31.64
C VAL A 261 19.68 -76.23 -31.67
N ASN A 262 20.17 -74.99 -31.66
CA ASN A 262 21.56 -74.71 -32.03
C ASN A 262 22.54 -74.80 -30.84
N SER A 263 22.13 -74.38 -29.64
CA SER A 263 22.94 -74.52 -28.41
C SER A 263 22.15 -74.19 -27.14
N GLN A 264 22.32 -75.02 -26.10
CA GLN A 264 21.82 -74.76 -24.74
C GLN A 264 22.94 -74.76 -23.69
N GLY A 265 22.97 -73.73 -22.85
CA GLY A 265 23.88 -73.59 -21.71
C GLY A 265 23.55 -74.51 -20.53
N VAL A 266 24.40 -74.49 -19.49
CA VAL A 266 24.26 -75.35 -18.31
C VAL A 266 22.93 -75.05 -17.60
N SER A 267 22.15 -76.08 -17.29
CA SER A 267 20.82 -75.98 -16.67
C SER A 267 19.81 -75.07 -17.42
N ALA A 268 19.98 -74.86 -18.73
CA ALA A 268 19.02 -74.11 -19.53
C ALA A 268 17.76 -74.94 -19.88
N VAL A 269 16.61 -74.30 -20.04
CA VAL A 269 15.32 -74.95 -20.31
C VAL A 269 14.65 -74.35 -21.54
N ALA A 270 14.24 -75.19 -22.49
CA ALA A 270 13.40 -74.86 -23.64
C ALA A 270 12.21 -75.85 -23.70
N LEU A 271 10.98 -75.35 -23.57
CA LEU A 271 9.76 -76.18 -23.58
C LEU A 271 8.70 -75.54 -24.48
N GLY A 272 8.57 -76.02 -25.72
CA GLY A 272 7.57 -75.52 -26.68
C GLY A 272 7.97 -75.69 -28.14
N TYR A 273 7.09 -75.24 -29.05
CA TYR A 273 7.38 -75.16 -30.48
C TYR A 273 8.34 -73.99 -30.74
N ASN A 274 9.52 -74.28 -31.26
CA ASN A 274 10.59 -73.29 -31.54
C ASN A 274 10.98 -72.41 -30.33
N ALA A 275 10.95 -72.98 -29.12
CA ALA A 275 11.45 -72.30 -27.91
C ALA A 275 13.00 -72.28 -27.90
N GLY A 276 13.61 -71.11 -27.66
CA GLY A 276 15.07 -70.97 -27.52
C GLY A 276 15.89 -71.48 -28.72
N THR A 277 15.44 -71.26 -29.96
CA THR A 277 16.02 -71.87 -31.16
C THR A 277 17.48 -71.47 -31.45
N ALA A 278 17.83 -70.18 -31.32
CA ALA A 278 19.11 -69.66 -31.81
C ALA A 278 20.28 -69.80 -30.83
N SER A 279 20.09 -69.44 -29.56
CA SER A 279 21.00 -69.80 -28.45
C SER A 279 20.37 -69.53 -27.09
N GLN A 280 20.70 -70.37 -26.10
CA GLN A 280 20.43 -70.12 -24.68
C GLN A 280 21.74 -70.23 -23.88
N LYS A 281 22.06 -69.23 -23.04
CA LYS A 281 23.15 -69.34 -22.06
C LYS A 281 22.68 -70.02 -20.77
N SER A 282 23.60 -70.18 -19.80
CA SER A 282 23.35 -70.97 -18.59
C SER A 282 22.19 -70.44 -17.74
N ASN A 283 21.38 -71.36 -17.20
CA ASN A 283 20.18 -71.10 -16.41
C ASN A 283 19.09 -70.24 -17.12
N ALA A 284 19.14 -70.09 -18.45
CA ALA A 284 18.09 -69.43 -19.20
C ALA A 284 16.84 -70.33 -19.34
N ILE A 285 15.65 -69.75 -19.35
CA ILE A 285 14.36 -70.45 -19.42
C ILE A 285 13.54 -69.89 -20.58
N ALA A 286 13.07 -70.75 -21.48
CA ALA A 286 12.12 -70.44 -22.55
C ALA A 286 10.98 -71.47 -22.55
N ILE A 287 9.76 -71.05 -22.24
CA ILE A 287 8.60 -71.94 -22.15
C ILE A 287 7.44 -71.33 -22.92
N GLY A 288 6.97 -72.03 -23.96
CA GLY A 288 5.93 -71.57 -24.88
C GLY A 288 6.40 -71.46 -26.33
N THR A 289 5.44 -71.30 -27.23
CA THR A 289 5.70 -71.17 -28.68
C THR A 289 6.51 -69.91 -28.98
N GLN A 290 7.67 -70.06 -29.62
CA GLN A 290 8.62 -68.99 -29.96
C GLN A 290 9.09 -68.13 -28.76
N ALA A 291 9.03 -68.69 -27.54
CA ALA A 291 9.61 -68.08 -26.35
C ALA A 291 11.14 -68.01 -26.47
N GLY A 292 11.75 -66.86 -26.18
CA GLY A 292 13.21 -66.67 -26.15
C GLY A 292 13.94 -66.98 -27.46
N ALA A 293 13.24 -66.95 -28.61
CA ALA A 293 13.67 -67.64 -29.82
C ALA A 293 15.08 -67.24 -30.33
N THR A 294 15.39 -65.95 -30.48
CA THR A 294 16.58 -65.53 -31.25
C THR A 294 17.82 -65.15 -30.45
N ASN A 295 17.76 -65.04 -29.10
CA ASN A 295 18.91 -65.07 -28.17
C ASN A 295 18.46 -64.90 -26.70
N GLN A 296 18.93 -65.76 -25.80
CA GLN A 296 18.79 -65.59 -24.34
C GLN A 296 20.14 -65.62 -23.61
N ASP A 297 20.43 -64.57 -22.83
CA ASP A 297 21.59 -64.51 -21.94
C ASP A 297 21.35 -65.24 -20.60
N THR A 298 22.36 -65.22 -19.74
CA THR A 298 22.42 -65.96 -18.47
C THR A 298 21.31 -65.51 -17.51
N TYR A 299 20.58 -66.48 -16.94
CA TYR A 299 19.40 -66.26 -16.09
C TYR A 299 18.22 -65.50 -16.76
N ALA A 300 18.17 -65.39 -18.09
CA ALA A 300 17.02 -64.81 -18.77
C ALA A 300 15.79 -65.76 -18.73
N VAL A 301 14.58 -65.20 -18.60
CA VAL A 301 13.32 -65.97 -18.51
C VAL A 301 12.32 -65.49 -19.54
N ALA A 302 11.79 -66.40 -20.35
CA ALA A 302 10.68 -66.20 -21.28
C ALA A 302 9.60 -67.27 -21.04
N LEU A 303 8.37 -66.87 -20.72
CA LEU A 303 7.22 -67.76 -20.48
C LEU A 303 5.96 -67.23 -21.17
N GLY A 304 5.62 -67.77 -22.34
CA GLY A 304 4.42 -67.39 -23.09
C GLY A 304 4.56 -67.55 -24.61
N TYR A 305 3.46 -67.31 -25.33
CA TYR A 305 3.48 -67.20 -26.79
C TYR A 305 4.21 -65.91 -27.20
N ASN A 306 5.28 -66.05 -27.97
CA ASN A 306 6.16 -64.96 -28.41
C ASN A 306 6.71 -64.08 -27.25
N ALA A 307 6.95 -64.67 -26.08
CA ALA A 307 7.61 -63.98 -24.96
C ALA A 307 9.12 -63.86 -25.22
N GLY A 308 9.71 -62.67 -25.11
CA GLY A 308 11.16 -62.47 -25.28
C GLY A 308 11.72 -62.91 -26.64
N THR A 309 10.90 -62.94 -27.69
CA THR A 309 11.24 -63.58 -28.99
C THR A 309 12.51 -63.03 -29.62
N ASN A 310 12.74 -61.72 -29.54
CA ASN A 310 13.93 -61.06 -30.09
C ASN A 310 14.77 -60.38 -29.01
N GLY A 311 15.73 -61.12 -28.46
CA GLY A 311 16.82 -60.62 -27.62
C GLY A 311 16.46 -60.35 -26.16
N GLN A 312 16.90 -61.24 -25.27
CA GLN A 312 16.92 -61.02 -23.82
C GLN A 312 18.36 -61.01 -23.28
N MET A 313 18.76 -59.91 -22.62
CA MET A 313 20.03 -59.81 -21.89
C MET A 313 19.97 -60.46 -20.50
N GLN A 314 21.06 -60.34 -19.74
CA GLN A 314 21.27 -61.05 -18.48
C GLN A 314 20.22 -60.69 -17.42
N ASN A 315 19.65 -61.72 -16.77
CA ASN A 315 18.58 -61.60 -15.77
C ASN A 315 17.28 -60.91 -16.26
N ALA A 316 17.05 -60.78 -17.57
CA ALA A 316 15.80 -60.23 -18.10
C ALA A 316 14.63 -61.22 -17.96
N VAL A 317 13.42 -60.72 -17.73
CA VAL A 317 12.21 -61.53 -17.49
C VAL A 317 11.08 -61.09 -18.42
N ALA A 318 10.47 -62.03 -19.15
CA ALA A 318 9.30 -61.85 -20.00
C ALA A 318 8.28 -62.96 -19.72
N ILE A 319 7.12 -62.62 -19.17
CA ILE A 319 6.08 -63.59 -18.81
C ILE A 319 4.73 -63.10 -19.33
N GLY A 320 4.12 -63.85 -20.24
CA GLY A 320 2.85 -63.51 -20.90
C GLY A 320 2.97 -63.46 -22.42
N THR A 321 1.82 -63.47 -23.10
CA THR A 321 1.73 -63.35 -24.56
C THR A 321 2.33 -62.03 -25.04
N GLN A 322 3.33 -62.12 -25.92
CA GLN A 322 4.11 -60.98 -26.45
C GLN A 322 4.80 -60.11 -25.37
N ALA A 323 4.97 -60.61 -24.15
CA ALA A 323 5.75 -59.91 -23.12
C ALA A 323 7.22 -59.75 -23.58
N GLY A 324 7.77 -58.55 -23.50
CA GLY A 324 9.18 -58.28 -23.86
C GLY A 324 9.57 -58.70 -25.28
N ALA A 325 8.62 -58.72 -26.24
CA ALA A 325 8.78 -59.41 -27.52
C ALA A 325 9.98 -58.93 -28.37
N THR A 326 10.41 -57.67 -28.21
CA THR A 326 11.61 -57.12 -28.87
C THR A 326 12.47 -56.29 -27.92
N ASN A 327 13.74 -56.67 -27.80
CA ASN A 327 14.83 -56.03 -27.06
C ASN A 327 14.54 -55.78 -25.57
N GLN A 328 14.93 -56.73 -24.72
CA GLN A 328 15.06 -56.53 -23.27
C GLN A 328 16.53 -56.44 -22.86
N ASP A 329 16.92 -55.28 -22.32
CA ASP A 329 18.19 -55.06 -21.64
C ASP A 329 18.33 -55.82 -20.31
N THR A 330 19.53 -55.76 -19.73
CA THR A 330 19.88 -56.35 -18.43
C THR A 330 18.92 -55.94 -17.31
N TYR A 331 18.45 -56.91 -16.52
CA TYR A 331 17.47 -56.74 -15.43
C TYR A 331 16.10 -56.16 -15.85
N ALA A 332 15.74 -56.10 -17.14
CA ALA A 332 14.41 -55.66 -17.56
C ALA A 332 13.32 -56.70 -17.23
N VAL A 333 12.12 -56.24 -16.87
CA VAL A 333 10.99 -57.11 -16.48
C VAL A 333 9.73 -56.74 -17.29
N ALA A 334 9.11 -57.74 -17.91
CA ALA A 334 7.81 -57.67 -18.57
C ALA A 334 6.90 -58.80 -18.07
N LEU A 335 5.74 -58.47 -17.49
CA LEU A 335 4.77 -59.44 -16.97
C LEU A 335 3.34 -59.03 -17.37
N GLY A 336 2.77 -59.69 -18.39
CA GLY A 336 1.40 -59.46 -18.86
C GLY A 336 1.22 -59.58 -20.37
N TYR A 337 -0.03 -59.50 -20.83
CA TYR A 337 -0.35 -59.44 -22.27
C TYR A 337 0.17 -58.13 -22.86
N ASN A 338 1.06 -58.22 -23.85
CA ASN A 338 1.73 -57.09 -24.49
C ASN A 338 2.45 -56.13 -23.51
N ALA A 339 2.96 -56.65 -22.38
CA ALA A 339 3.80 -55.87 -21.46
C ALA A 339 5.19 -55.65 -22.07
N GLY A 340 5.70 -54.42 -22.09
CA GLY A 340 7.06 -54.13 -22.57
C GLY A 340 7.35 -54.55 -24.01
N THR A 341 6.35 -54.55 -24.91
CA THR A 341 6.44 -55.18 -26.25
C THR A 341 7.59 -54.69 -27.13
N ALA A 342 7.98 -53.42 -27.01
CA ALA A 342 9.03 -52.82 -27.81
C ALA A 342 10.02 -52.00 -26.96
N SER A 343 11.27 -52.48 -26.90
CA SER A 343 12.44 -51.83 -26.32
C SER A 343 12.30 -51.43 -24.85
N GLN A 344 12.66 -52.35 -23.95
CA GLN A 344 12.92 -52.07 -22.54
C GLN A 344 14.42 -51.92 -22.30
N LYS A 345 14.86 -50.73 -21.86
CA LYS A 345 16.25 -50.51 -21.42
C LYS A 345 16.51 -51.03 -20.00
N SER A 346 17.78 -50.99 -19.61
CA SER A 346 18.30 -51.63 -18.39
C SER A 346 17.51 -51.27 -17.12
N ASN A 347 17.13 -52.29 -16.35
CA ASN A 347 16.31 -52.19 -15.15
C ASN A 347 14.88 -51.61 -15.34
N ALA A 348 14.35 -51.54 -16.56
CA ALA A 348 12.96 -51.12 -16.78
C ALA A 348 11.96 -52.23 -16.38
N ILE A 349 10.80 -51.83 -15.86
CA ILE A 349 9.76 -52.74 -15.35
C ILE A 349 8.42 -52.41 -16.00
N ALA A 350 7.75 -53.41 -16.56
CA ALA A 350 6.40 -53.34 -17.12
C ALA A 350 5.55 -54.53 -16.61
N ILE A 351 4.56 -54.25 -15.78
CA ILE A 351 3.70 -55.29 -15.17
C ILE A 351 2.23 -54.92 -15.37
N GLY A 352 1.51 -55.73 -16.15
CA GLY A 352 0.12 -55.52 -16.51
C GLY A 352 -0.12 -55.50 -18.03
N THR A 353 -1.37 -55.67 -18.44
CA THR A 353 -1.79 -55.62 -19.84
C THR A 353 -1.44 -54.27 -20.47
N GLN A 354 -0.66 -54.27 -21.56
CA GLN A 354 -0.16 -53.07 -22.25
C GLN A 354 0.62 -52.08 -21.35
N ALA A 355 1.16 -52.55 -20.22
CA ALA A 355 2.08 -51.78 -19.41
C ALA A 355 3.40 -51.54 -20.18
N GLY A 356 3.89 -50.30 -20.22
CA GLY A 356 5.18 -49.95 -20.85
C GLY A 356 5.31 -50.41 -22.31
N ALA A 357 4.20 -50.52 -23.04
CA ALA A 357 4.14 -51.27 -24.30
C ALA A 357 5.13 -50.79 -25.39
N THR A 358 5.49 -49.51 -25.38
CA THR A 358 6.49 -48.92 -26.28
C THR A 358 7.49 -48.04 -25.52
N ASN A 359 8.78 -48.27 -25.77
CA ASN A 359 9.92 -47.44 -25.39
C ASN A 359 9.97 -47.10 -23.89
N GLN A 360 10.49 -48.02 -23.07
CA GLN A 360 10.89 -47.75 -21.69
C GLN A 360 12.39 -47.48 -21.60
N ASP A 361 12.78 -46.32 -21.08
CA ASP A 361 14.17 -45.95 -20.81
C ASP A 361 14.67 -46.53 -19.47
N ILE A 362 15.94 -46.28 -19.13
CA ILE A 362 16.62 -46.86 -17.96
C ILE A 362 15.88 -46.49 -16.66
N TYR A 363 15.65 -47.48 -15.80
CA TYR A 363 14.88 -47.39 -14.54
C TYR A 363 13.41 -46.94 -14.67
N ALA A 364 12.79 -47.00 -15.85
CA ALA A 364 11.36 -46.71 -15.98
C ALA A 364 10.48 -47.82 -15.39
N LEU A 365 9.36 -47.45 -14.75
CA LEU A 365 8.41 -48.36 -14.09
C LEU A 365 6.99 -48.13 -14.60
N ALA A 366 6.33 -49.18 -15.09
CA ALA A 366 4.92 -49.24 -15.43
C ALA A 366 4.25 -50.42 -14.71
N LEU A 367 3.22 -50.16 -13.90
CA LEU A 367 2.47 -51.16 -13.15
C LEU A 367 0.96 -50.89 -13.24
N GLY A 368 0.26 -51.67 -14.08
CA GLY A 368 -1.19 -51.60 -14.26
C GLY A 368 -1.64 -51.75 -15.72
N TYR A 369 -2.95 -51.95 -15.90
CA TYR A 369 -3.58 -51.94 -17.22
C TYR A 369 -3.34 -50.59 -17.91
N ASN A 370 -2.71 -50.61 -19.09
CA ASN A 370 -2.37 -49.43 -19.89
C ASN A 370 -1.51 -48.37 -19.15
N ALA A 371 -0.70 -48.78 -18.17
CA ALA A 371 0.25 -47.88 -17.51
C ALA A 371 1.45 -47.57 -18.44
N GLY A 372 1.81 -46.30 -18.65
CA GLY A 372 3.00 -45.91 -19.41
C GLY A 372 3.04 -46.39 -20.87
N THR A 373 1.89 -46.65 -21.50
CA THR A 373 1.79 -47.37 -22.79
C THR A 373 2.56 -46.73 -23.95
N ASN A 374 2.58 -45.39 -24.04
CA ASN A 374 3.21 -44.64 -25.11
C ASN A 374 4.42 -43.82 -24.61
N GLY A 375 5.54 -44.50 -24.35
CA GLY A 375 6.83 -43.89 -24.02
C GLY A 375 7.01 -43.45 -22.56
N GLN A 376 8.05 -43.99 -21.93
CA GLN A 376 8.56 -43.55 -20.62
C GLN A 376 10.06 -43.24 -20.71
N MET A 377 10.46 -42.01 -20.40
CA MET A 377 11.87 -41.63 -20.29
C MET A 377 12.49 -42.03 -18.93
N GLN A 378 13.77 -41.72 -18.73
CA GLN A 378 14.58 -42.20 -17.61
C GLN A 378 13.93 -41.90 -16.24
N ASN A 379 13.95 -42.90 -15.35
CA ASN A 379 13.37 -42.86 -14.00
C ASN A 379 11.85 -42.54 -13.94
N ALA A 380 11.09 -42.61 -15.04
CA ALA A 380 9.65 -42.32 -15.02
C ALA A 380 8.84 -43.45 -14.37
N VAL A 381 7.79 -43.10 -13.63
CA VAL A 381 6.96 -44.02 -12.84
C VAL A 381 5.49 -43.86 -13.23
N ALA A 382 4.83 -44.96 -13.61
CA ALA A 382 3.39 -45.05 -13.88
C ALA A 382 2.78 -46.24 -13.11
N ILE A 383 2.01 -45.98 -12.07
CA ILE A 383 1.38 -47.02 -11.23
C ILE A 383 -0.13 -46.79 -11.16
N GLY A 384 -0.91 -47.67 -11.79
CA GLY A 384 -2.36 -47.61 -11.84
C GLY A 384 -2.93 -47.80 -13.23
N ASN A 385 -4.24 -48.05 -13.31
CA ASN A 385 -4.94 -48.16 -14.59
C ASN A 385 -4.86 -46.82 -15.35
N ALA A 386 -4.32 -46.87 -16.57
CA ALA A 386 -4.06 -45.73 -17.44
C ALA A 386 -3.21 -44.60 -16.79
N ALA A 387 -2.35 -44.90 -15.82
CA ALA A 387 -1.38 -43.93 -15.31
C ALA A 387 -0.32 -43.61 -16.39
N GLY A 388 0.00 -42.34 -16.61
CA GLY A 388 1.05 -41.92 -17.57
C GLY A 388 0.81 -42.39 -19.01
N ASN A 389 -0.45 -42.55 -19.45
CA ASN A 389 -0.78 -43.35 -20.63
C ASN A 389 -0.23 -42.79 -21.97
N TYR A 390 -0.12 -41.46 -22.08
CA TYR A 390 0.48 -40.78 -23.24
C TYR A 390 1.65 -39.88 -22.84
N GLY A 391 2.87 -40.40 -22.94
CA GLY A 391 4.14 -39.67 -22.86
C GLY A 391 4.52 -39.19 -21.45
N GLN A 392 5.42 -39.93 -20.79
CA GLN A 392 6.13 -39.47 -19.60
C GLN A 392 7.58 -39.08 -19.93
N GLN A 393 7.97 -37.85 -19.56
CA GLN A 393 9.36 -37.42 -19.62
C GLN A 393 10.17 -37.84 -18.37
N ALA A 394 11.44 -37.43 -18.30
CA ALA A 394 12.38 -37.91 -17.29
C ALA A 394 11.96 -37.51 -15.87
N ASN A 395 12.13 -38.44 -14.93
CA ASN A 395 11.73 -38.32 -13.52
C ASN A 395 10.22 -38.00 -13.31
N ALA A 396 9.34 -38.20 -14.30
CA ALA A 396 7.92 -37.97 -14.14
C ALA A 396 7.23 -39.10 -13.36
N VAL A 397 6.33 -38.76 -12.44
CA VAL A 397 5.61 -39.70 -11.56
C VAL A 397 4.11 -39.60 -11.78
N ALA A 398 3.45 -40.71 -12.03
CA ALA A 398 2.01 -40.88 -12.13
C ALA A 398 1.56 -42.08 -11.28
N ILE A 399 0.79 -41.85 -10.22
CA ILE A 399 0.32 -42.91 -9.30
C ILE A 399 -1.19 -42.73 -9.05
N GLY A 400 -2.02 -43.61 -9.59
CA GLY A 400 -3.48 -43.61 -9.45
C GLY A 400 -4.23 -43.88 -10.75
N LEU A 401 -5.55 -44.09 -10.65
CA LEU A 401 -6.42 -44.23 -11.82
C LEU A 401 -6.38 -42.96 -12.67
N SER A 402 -5.87 -43.09 -13.90
CA SER A 402 -5.67 -41.99 -14.85
C SER A 402 -4.87 -40.80 -14.30
N ALA A 403 -3.91 -41.04 -13.40
CA ALA A 403 -2.94 -40.02 -13.00
C ALA A 403 -2.01 -39.70 -14.19
N GLY A 404 -1.72 -38.42 -14.45
CA GLY A 404 -0.80 -38.04 -15.54
C GLY A 404 -1.24 -38.54 -16.94
N TYR A 405 -2.54 -38.71 -17.18
CA TYR A 405 -3.07 -39.48 -18.31
C TYR A 405 -2.59 -38.99 -19.68
N THR A 406 -2.46 -37.67 -19.88
CA THR A 406 -1.98 -37.05 -21.13
C THR A 406 -0.90 -36.00 -20.90
N GLY A 407 0.35 -36.31 -21.30
CA GLY A 407 1.46 -35.37 -21.40
C GLY A 407 2.04 -34.91 -20.06
N GLN A 408 2.93 -35.73 -19.49
CA GLN A 408 3.76 -35.35 -18.35
C GLN A 408 5.15 -34.90 -18.79
N ASN A 409 5.51 -33.65 -18.50
CA ASN A 409 6.82 -33.09 -18.78
C ASN A 409 7.86 -33.50 -17.71
N SER A 410 9.10 -32.99 -17.78
CA SER A 410 10.18 -33.47 -16.92
C SER A 410 9.97 -33.05 -15.45
N ASN A 411 10.31 -33.95 -14.53
CA ASN A 411 10.16 -33.82 -13.07
C ASN A 411 8.73 -33.57 -12.56
N THR A 412 7.67 -33.90 -13.31
CA THR A 412 6.28 -33.69 -12.86
C THR A 412 5.78 -34.79 -11.94
N VAL A 413 4.95 -34.44 -10.96
CA VAL A 413 4.31 -35.40 -10.03
C VAL A 413 2.79 -35.37 -10.19
N ALA A 414 2.17 -36.54 -10.31
CA ALA A 414 0.73 -36.76 -10.29
C ALA A 414 0.40 -37.96 -9.40
N ILE A 415 -0.20 -37.75 -8.22
CA ILE A 415 -0.54 -38.81 -7.26
C ILE A 415 -2.00 -38.66 -6.83
N GLY A 416 -2.88 -39.52 -7.35
CA GLY A 416 -4.31 -39.51 -7.05
C GLY A 416 -5.18 -39.92 -8.24
N ASN A 417 -6.46 -40.16 -7.99
CA ASN A 417 -7.45 -40.39 -9.05
C ASN A 417 -7.57 -39.11 -9.91
N ARG A 418 -7.24 -39.21 -11.20
CA ARG A 418 -7.22 -38.09 -12.16
C ARG A 418 -6.40 -36.87 -11.71
N ALA A 419 -5.35 -37.08 -10.91
CA ALA A 419 -4.35 -36.05 -10.63
C ALA A 419 -3.56 -35.75 -11.91
N GLY A 420 -3.35 -34.46 -12.25
CA GLY A 420 -2.57 -34.07 -13.43
C GLY A 420 -3.08 -34.68 -14.74
N TYR A 421 -4.39 -34.84 -14.90
CA TYR A 421 -4.99 -35.67 -15.96
C TYR A 421 -4.61 -35.22 -17.38
N SER A 422 -4.50 -33.91 -17.63
CA SER A 422 -3.98 -33.39 -18.90
C SER A 422 -3.04 -32.20 -18.76
N GLN A 423 -1.94 -32.25 -19.51
CA GLN A 423 -0.93 -31.19 -19.68
C GLN A 423 -0.26 -30.71 -18.39
N GLN A 424 0.64 -31.52 -17.83
CA GLN A 424 1.60 -31.05 -16.82
C GLN A 424 2.89 -30.54 -17.50
N LYS A 425 3.21 -29.25 -17.37
CA LYS A 425 4.52 -28.68 -17.75
C LYS A 425 5.58 -28.93 -16.67
N ALA A 426 6.85 -28.66 -16.96
CA ALA A 426 7.97 -29.10 -16.13
C ALA A 426 7.86 -28.70 -14.65
N ASN A 427 8.34 -29.59 -13.78
CA ASN A 427 8.37 -29.46 -12.32
C ASN A 427 6.99 -29.23 -11.65
N SER A 428 5.85 -29.45 -12.33
CA SER A 428 4.53 -29.27 -11.70
C SER A 428 4.17 -30.45 -10.78
N ILE A 429 3.38 -30.17 -9.75
CA ILE A 429 2.97 -31.13 -8.71
C ILE A 429 1.45 -31.18 -8.62
N ALA A 430 0.88 -32.38 -8.63
CA ALA A 430 -0.54 -32.65 -8.44
C ALA A 430 -0.70 -33.85 -7.48
N ILE A 431 -1.15 -33.62 -6.24
CA ILE A 431 -1.30 -34.66 -5.22
C ILE A 431 -2.70 -34.58 -4.60
N GLY A 432 -3.55 -35.56 -4.90
CA GLY A 432 -4.95 -35.61 -4.48
C GLY A 432 -5.88 -36.02 -5.62
N GLN A 433 -7.10 -36.44 -5.26
CA GLN A 433 -8.16 -36.67 -6.25
C GLN A 433 -8.50 -35.35 -6.96
N TYR A 434 -8.52 -35.34 -8.30
CA TYR A 434 -8.73 -34.15 -9.14
C TYR A 434 -7.74 -32.98 -8.88
N ALA A 435 -6.59 -33.23 -8.25
CA ALA A 435 -5.57 -32.20 -8.08
C ALA A 435 -4.95 -31.84 -9.44
N GLY A 436 -4.88 -30.56 -9.78
CA GLY A 436 -4.30 -30.06 -11.04
C GLY A 436 -4.87 -30.77 -12.28
N GLN A 437 -6.17 -31.08 -12.30
CA GLN A 437 -6.74 -32.01 -13.26
C GLN A 437 -6.56 -31.55 -14.72
N PHE A 438 -6.68 -30.24 -14.98
CA PHE A 438 -6.49 -29.64 -16.30
C PHE A 438 -5.46 -28.51 -16.27
N ASP A 439 -4.52 -28.57 -17.22
CA ASP A 439 -3.61 -27.50 -17.62
C ASP A 439 -2.78 -26.88 -16.48
N GLN A 440 -1.78 -27.63 -16.02
CA GLN A 440 -0.74 -27.15 -15.09
C GLN A 440 0.48 -26.62 -15.86
N MET A 441 0.78 -25.33 -15.69
CA MET A 441 1.98 -24.71 -16.26
C MET A 441 3.24 -24.91 -15.38
N LEU A 442 4.36 -24.31 -15.83
CA LEU A 442 5.69 -24.46 -15.24
C LEU A 442 5.68 -24.18 -13.73
N ASN A 443 6.26 -25.10 -12.95
CA ASN A 443 6.37 -25.02 -11.48
C ASN A 443 5.03 -24.90 -10.71
N ALA A 444 3.87 -25.21 -11.32
CA ALA A 444 2.58 -25.15 -10.63
C ALA A 444 2.41 -26.26 -9.59
N VAL A 445 1.82 -25.96 -8.43
CA VAL A 445 1.60 -26.90 -7.32
C VAL A 445 0.12 -27.01 -6.99
N ALA A 446 -0.40 -28.23 -6.90
CA ALA A 446 -1.75 -28.58 -6.45
C ALA A 446 -1.67 -29.75 -5.45
N ILE A 447 -2.06 -29.54 -4.20
CA ILE A 447 -2.03 -30.56 -3.13
C ILE A 447 -3.35 -30.53 -2.34
N GLY A 448 -4.26 -31.46 -2.63
CA GLY A 448 -5.57 -31.57 -2.00
C GLY A 448 -6.64 -32.11 -2.94
N ASN A 449 -7.81 -32.50 -2.39
CA ASN A 449 -8.95 -32.91 -3.21
C ASN A 449 -9.48 -31.68 -3.99
N GLY A 450 -9.44 -31.74 -5.32
CA GLY A 450 -9.85 -30.64 -6.20
C GLY A 450 -8.97 -29.38 -6.16
N ALA A 451 -7.74 -29.46 -5.61
CA ALA A 451 -6.80 -28.34 -5.61
C ALA A 451 -6.37 -27.97 -7.05
N GLY A 452 -6.37 -26.69 -7.42
CA GLY A 452 -5.91 -26.23 -8.73
C GLY A 452 -6.66 -26.84 -9.93
N GLY A 453 -7.92 -27.24 -9.75
CA GLY A 453 -8.58 -28.26 -10.59
C GLY A 453 -8.70 -27.97 -12.08
N SER A 454 -8.94 -26.71 -12.50
CA SER A 454 -9.41 -26.41 -13.87
C SER A 454 -8.56 -25.44 -14.72
N SER A 455 -7.54 -24.79 -14.15
CA SER A 455 -6.46 -24.09 -14.87
C SER A 455 -5.44 -23.53 -13.86
N GLN A 456 -4.16 -23.87 -14.02
CA GLN A 456 -3.06 -23.35 -13.20
C GLN A 456 -1.94 -22.76 -14.08
N GLN A 457 -1.78 -21.44 -14.04
CA GLN A 457 -0.69 -20.76 -14.74
C GLN A 457 0.68 -20.92 -14.04
N ALA A 458 1.73 -20.33 -14.60
CA ALA A 458 3.10 -20.56 -14.14
C ALA A 458 3.29 -20.08 -12.69
N GLY A 459 3.99 -20.89 -11.87
CA GLY A 459 4.32 -20.56 -10.48
C GLY A 459 3.15 -20.57 -9.48
N THR A 460 1.95 -21.02 -9.85
CA THR A 460 0.79 -21.02 -8.94
C THR A 460 0.89 -22.07 -7.85
N VAL A 461 0.38 -21.77 -6.67
CA VAL A 461 0.28 -22.72 -5.54
C VAL A 461 -1.17 -22.90 -5.11
N ALA A 462 -1.61 -24.15 -4.98
CA ALA A 462 -2.90 -24.54 -4.43
C ALA A 462 -2.71 -25.69 -3.43
N ILE A 463 -2.96 -25.45 -2.13
CA ILE A 463 -2.78 -26.45 -1.06
C ILE A 463 -4.02 -26.45 -0.17
N GLY A 464 -4.82 -27.51 -0.22
CA GLY A 464 -6.08 -27.65 0.54
C GLY A 464 -7.21 -28.22 -0.30
N ILE A 465 -8.31 -28.61 0.36
CA ILE A 465 -9.52 -29.09 -0.33
C ILE A 465 -10.15 -27.91 -1.09
N GLU A 466 -10.35 -28.07 -2.41
CA GLU A 466 -10.84 -27.05 -3.34
C GLU A 466 -10.05 -25.72 -3.35
N ALA A 467 -8.79 -25.72 -2.91
CA ALA A 467 -7.91 -24.55 -2.99
C ALA A 467 -7.63 -24.19 -4.45
N GLY A 468 -7.81 -22.93 -4.85
CA GLY A 468 -7.56 -22.46 -6.23
C GLY A 468 -8.28 -23.25 -7.32
N ASN A 469 -9.46 -23.82 -7.02
CA ASN A 469 -10.14 -24.81 -7.88
C ASN A 469 -10.44 -24.30 -9.30
N VAL A 470 -10.76 -23.02 -9.44
CA VAL A 470 -11.05 -22.36 -10.72
C VAL A 470 -10.10 -21.19 -10.96
N ASN A 471 -9.40 -21.22 -12.10
CA ASN A 471 -8.59 -20.16 -12.68
C ASN A 471 -7.60 -19.47 -11.71
N GLN A 472 -6.41 -20.06 -11.54
CA GLN A 472 -5.25 -19.37 -10.95
C GLN A 472 -4.35 -18.79 -12.05
N GLN A 473 -4.16 -17.47 -12.06
CA GLN A 473 -3.19 -16.80 -12.94
C GLN A 473 -1.77 -16.75 -12.32
N ILE A 474 -0.77 -16.33 -13.12
CA ILE A 474 0.67 -16.38 -12.81
C ILE A 474 0.98 -16.01 -11.35
N ASN A 475 1.79 -16.85 -10.68
CA ASN A 475 2.25 -16.69 -9.31
C ASN A 475 1.17 -16.56 -8.21
N ALA A 476 -0.11 -16.88 -8.50
CA ALA A 476 -1.16 -16.85 -7.49
C ALA A 476 -1.04 -17.98 -6.44
N VAL A 477 -1.40 -17.70 -5.19
CA VAL A 477 -1.25 -18.61 -4.03
C VAL A 477 -2.60 -18.83 -3.35
N SER A 478 -2.98 -20.08 -3.14
CA SER A 478 -4.17 -20.53 -2.39
C SER A 478 -3.77 -21.61 -1.39
N ILE A 479 -3.83 -21.33 -0.08
CA ILE A 479 -3.45 -22.28 0.98
C ILE A 479 -4.56 -22.35 2.05
N GLY A 480 -5.34 -23.42 2.04
CA GLY A 480 -6.46 -23.66 2.96
C GLY A 480 -7.69 -24.19 2.24
N THR A 481 -8.61 -24.80 3.00
CA THR A 481 -9.87 -25.32 2.45
C THR A 481 -10.69 -24.18 1.83
N MET A 482 -11.01 -24.32 0.55
CA MET A 482 -11.69 -23.32 -0.29
C MET A 482 -10.97 -21.96 -0.40
N ALA A 483 -9.67 -21.88 -0.11
CA ALA A 483 -8.89 -20.66 -0.37
C ALA A 483 -8.87 -20.37 -1.88
N GLY A 484 -9.17 -19.13 -2.28
CA GLY A 484 -9.15 -18.70 -3.70
C GLY A 484 -10.02 -19.53 -4.64
N LYS A 485 -11.09 -20.18 -4.14
CA LYS A 485 -11.82 -21.24 -4.87
C LYS A 485 -12.31 -20.80 -6.26
N TYR A 486 -12.87 -19.61 -6.37
CA TYR A 486 -13.47 -19.10 -7.61
C TYR A 486 -12.71 -17.87 -8.15
N GLY A 487 -11.51 -18.10 -8.69
CA GLY A 487 -10.73 -17.13 -9.48
C GLY A 487 -9.71 -16.30 -8.69
N GLN A 488 -8.44 -16.43 -9.10
CA GLN A 488 -7.33 -15.58 -8.67
C GLN A 488 -6.59 -15.01 -9.89
N GLN A 489 -6.45 -13.69 -9.97
CA GLN A 489 -5.57 -13.04 -10.94
C GLN A 489 -4.09 -13.13 -10.52
N GLU A 490 -3.21 -12.56 -11.36
CA GLU A 490 -1.76 -12.56 -11.20
C GLU A 490 -1.32 -12.10 -9.80
N THR A 491 -0.42 -12.86 -9.18
CA THR A 491 0.17 -12.65 -7.83
C THR A 491 -0.82 -12.53 -6.66
N ALA A 492 -2.10 -12.86 -6.83
CA ALA A 492 -3.07 -12.84 -5.73
C ALA A 492 -2.79 -13.94 -4.70
N VAL A 493 -3.02 -13.65 -3.42
CA VAL A 493 -2.72 -14.53 -2.28
C VAL A 493 -3.98 -14.77 -1.44
N ALA A 494 -4.31 -16.03 -1.19
CA ALA A 494 -5.37 -16.49 -0.29
C ALA A 494 -4.80 -17.54 0.68
N ILE A 495 -4.81 -17.27 1.98
CA ILE A 495 -4.31 -18.19 3.02
C ILE A 495 -5.31 -18.27 4.17
N GLY A 496 -5.94 -19.43 4.35
CA GLY A 496 -6.94 -19.68 5.39
C GLY A 496 -8.23 -20.31 4.85
N PHE A 497 -9.09 -20.78 5.76
CA PHE A 497 -10.40 -21.33 5.40
C PHE A 497 -11.27 -20.23 4.75
N GLN A 498 -11.67 -20.46 3.50
CA GLN A 498 -12.45 -19.52 2.68
C GLN A 498 -11.83 -18.10 2.54
N ALA A 499 -10.49 -17.99 2.61
CA ALA A 499 -9.79 -16.77 2.25
C ALA A 499 -9.94 -16.49 0.74
N GLY A 500 -10.28 -15.26 0.33
CA GLY A 500 -10.42 -14.90 -1.10
C GLY A 500 -11.43 -15.76 -1.88
N TYR A 501 -12.50 -16.23 -1.23
CA TYR A 501 -13.36 -17.32 -1.73
C TYR A 501 -13.99 -17.05 -3.12
N THR A 502 -14.44 -15.83 -3.40
CA THR A 502 -14.91 -15.41 -4.73
C THR A 502 -14.20 -14.17 -5.28
N GLY A 503 -13.39 -14.36 -6.32
CA GLY A 503 -12.83 -13.31 -7.17
C GLY A 503 -11.80 -12.40 -6.49
N GLN A 504 -10.53 -12.80 -6.52
CA GLN A 504 -9.40 -11.92 -6.23
C GLN A 504 -8.79 -11.33 -7.50
N GLN A 505 -8.72 -10.00 -7.59
CA GLN A 505 -7.98 -9.31 -8.66
C GLN A 505 -6.46 -9.22 -8.36
N SER A 506 -5.68 -8.65 -9.28
CA SER A 506 -4.21 -8.73 -9.25
C SER A 506 -3.59 -8.11 -7.98
N ASN A 507 -2.51 -8.72 -7.49
CA ASN A 507 -1.84 -8.40 -6.20
C ASN A 507 -2.74 -8.43 -4.94
N ALA A 508 -3.99 -8.90 -5.01
CA ALA A 508 -4.87 -8.89 -3.84
C ALA A 508 -4.46 -9.95 -2.79
N VAL A 509 -4.50 -9.60 -1.52
CA VAL A 509 -4.06 -10.43 -0.39
C VAL A 509 -5.24 -10.72 0.55
N SER A 510 -5.43 -11.98 0.90
CA SER A 510 -6.40 -12.48 1.88
C SER A 510 -5.74 -13.50 2.80
N ILE A 511 -5.55 -13.18 4.08
CA ILE A 511 -4.89 -14.06 5.07
C ILE A 511 -5.76 -14.13 6.33
N GLY A 512 -6.47 -15.23 6.53
CA GLY A 512 -7.31 -15.47 7.70
C GLY A 512 -8.62 -16.20 7.40
N LEU A 513 -9.36 -16.54 8.45
CA LEU A 513 -10.69 -17.15 8.36
C LEU A 513 -11.68 -16.20 7.65
N SER A 514 -12.15 -16.57 6.46
CA SER A 514 -13.02 -15.74 5.62
C SER A 514 -12.48 -14.32 5.34
N ALA A 515 -11.15 -14.14 5.31
CA ALA A 515 -10.53 -12.88 4.88
C ALA A 515 -10.83 -12.61 3.40
N GLY A 516 -11.23 -11.38 3.04
CA GLY A 516 -11.55 -10.98 1.66
C GLY A 516 -12.53 -11.91 0.94
N TYR A 517 -13.48 -12.50 1.67
CA TYR A 517 -14.33 -13.62 1.22
C TYR A 517 -15.02 -13.38 -0.13
N ALA A 518 -15.50 -12.17 -0.40
CA ALA A 518 -16.13 -11.82 -1.67
C ALA A 518 -15.65 -10.49 -2.25
N GLN A 519 -15.21 -10.54 -3.52
CA GLN A 519 -14.85 -9.41 -4.38
C GLN A 519 -13.75 -8.52 -3.80
N GLN A 520 -12.48 -8.94 -3.99
CA GLN A 520 -11.31 -8.07 -3.82
C GLN A 520 -10.89 -7.47 -5.16
N GLN A 521 -10.89 -6.14 -5.26
CA GLN A 521 -10.32 -5.40 -6.39
C GLN A 521 -8.78 -5.32 -6.31
N PRO A 522 -8.06 -4.80 -7.33
CA PRO A 522 -6.61 -4.87 -7.38
C PRO A 522 -5.92 -4.26 -6.15
N ASN A 523 -4.79 -4.88 -5.76
CA ASN A 523 -3.95 -4.48 -4.63
C ASN A 523 -4.65 -4.44 -3.25
N ALA A 524 -5.88 -4.97 -3.13
CA ALA A 524 -6.62 -4.95 -1.86
C ALA A 524 -6.04 -5.96 -0.85
N ILE A 525 -5.94 -5.56 0.42
CA ILE A 525 -5.33 -6.35 1.50
C ILE A 525 -6.37 -6.67 2.57
N SER A 526 -6.50 -7.94 2.94
CA SER A 526 -7.34 -8.46 4.02
C SER A 526 -6.52 -9.41 4.88
N ILE A 527 -6.20 -9.04 6.13
CA ILE A 527 -5.40 -9.86 7.05
C ILE A 527 -6.10 -9.94 8.41
N GLY A 528 -6.68 -11.09 8.74
CA GLY A 528 -7.42 -11.33 9.99
C GLY A 528 -8.74 -12.08 9.78
N SER A 529 -9.34 -12.56 10.86
CA SER A 529 -10.64 -13.25 10.79
C SER A 529 -11.74 -12.27 10.36
N SER A 530 -12.42 -12.56 9.24
CA SER A 530 -13.41 -11.69 8.59
C SER A 530 -12.91 -10.26 8.29
N ALA A 531 -11.60 -10.09 8.06
CA ALA A 531 -11.06 -8.84 7.52
C ALA A 531 -11.53 -8.64 6.07
N GLY A 532 -12.00 -7.44 5.72
CA GLY A 532 -12.41 -7.05 4.35
C GLY A 532 -13.46 -7.97 3.71
N LYS A 533 -14.29 -8.64 4.53
CA LYS A 533 -15.04 -9.84 4.13
C LYS A 533 -15.97 -9.64 2.93
N TYR A 534 -16.64 -8.49 2.84
CA TYR A 534 -17.62 -8.20 1.79
C TYR A 534 -17.29 -6.90 1.06
N GLY A 535 -16.68 -7.03 -0.13
CA GLY A 535 -16.49 -5.95 -1.10
C GLY A 535 -15.39 -4.95 -0.73
N GLN A 536 -14.14 -5.32 -1.00
CA GLN A 536 -13.01 -4.38 -0.99
C GLN A 536 -12.78 -3.80 -2.38
N GLN A 537 -12.79 -2.48 -2.50
CA GLN A 537 -12.37 -1.78 -3.71
C GLN A 537 -10.84 -1.63 -3.80
N GLU A 538 -10.38 -1.04 -4.91
CA GLU A 538 -8.95 -0.99 -5.27
C GLU A 538 -8.09 -0.33 -4.19
N ASN A 539 -6.92 -0.91 -3.91
CA ASN A 539 -5.96 -0.44 -2.90
C ASN A 539 -6.51 -0.34 -1.46
N ALA A 540 -7.67 -0.96 -1.15
CA ALA A 540 -8.23 -0.96 0.20
C ALA A 540 -7.46 -1.91 1.14
N ILE A 541 -7.33 -1.54 2.41
CA ILE A 541 -6.56 -2.28 3.43
C ILE A 541 -7.47 -2.59 4.63
N ALA A 542 -7.51 -3.86 5.04
CA ALA A 542 -8.17 -4.35 6.25
C ALA A 542 -7.21 -5.28 7.01
N ILE A 543 -6.77 -4.89 8.20
CA ILE A 543 -5.84 -5.67 9.03
C ILE A 543 -6.37 -5.74 10.46
N GLY A 544 -6.87 -6.91 10.87
CA GLY A 544 -7.44 -7.17 12.19
C GLY A 544 -8.77 -7.93 12.11
N THR A 545 -9.17 -8.56 13.22
CA THR A 545 -10.43 -9.30 13.31
C THR A 545 -11.63 -8.35 13.10
N GLY A 546 -12.39 -8.59 12.03
CA GLY A 546 -13.54 -7.75 11.64
C GLY A 546 -13.19 -6.35 11.12
N ALA A 547 -11.92 -6.09 10.77
CA ALA A 547 -11.52 -4.84 10.12
C ALA A 547 -12.17 -4.72 8.74
N GLY A 548 -12.79 -3.58 8.39
CA GLY A 548 -13.36 -3.34 7.06
C GLY A 548 -14.42 -4.38 6.62
N ASN A 549 -15.12 -5.01 7.56
CA ASN A 549 -15.94 -6.21 7.35
C ASN A 549 -16.99 -6.07 6.21
N THR A 550 -17.65 -4.91 6.12
CA THR A 550 -18.58 -4.61 5.01
C THR A 550 -18.29 -3.27 4.33
N GLY A 551 -18.05 -3.31 3.02
CA GLY A 551 -18.09 -2.15 2.13
C GLY A 551 -16.94 -1.15 2.31
N GLN A 552 -15.70 -1.57 2.03
CA GLN A 552 -14.57 -0.65 1.89
C GLN A 552 -14.46 -0.12 0.45
N LYS A 553 -14.47 1.21 0.29
CA LYS A 553 -14.19 1.88 -0.98
C LYS A 553 -12.69 2.05 -1.24
N THR A 554 -12.37 2.61 -2.41
CA THR A 554 -11.02 2.74 -2.96
C THR A 554 -10.09 3.45 -1.97
N CYS A 555 -8.88 2.92 -1.78
CA CYS A 555 -7.87 3.42 -0.85
C CYS A 555 -8.32 3.54 0.63
N ALA A 556 -9.42 2.91 1.06
CA ALA A 556 -9.84 2.92 2.46
C ALA A 556 -8.93 2.02 3.32
N ILE A 557 -8.61 2.46 4.54
CA ILE A 557 -7.70 1.77 5.47
C ILE A 557 -8.45 1.46 6.78
N ALA A 558 -8.40 0.20 7.21
CA ALA A 558 -8.89 -0.28 8.48
C ALA A 558 -7.83 -1.17 9.16
N ILE A 559 -7.27 -0.74 10.29
CA ILE A 559 -6.22 -1.46 11.01
C ILE A 559 -6.60 -1.51 12.50
N GLY A 560 -6.95 -2.70 12.99
CA GLY A 560 -7.41 -2.94 14.37
C GLY A 560 -8.62 -3.86 14.44
N ILE A 561 -8.97 -4.31 15.65
CA ILE A 561 -10.17 -5.12 15.87
C ILE A 561 -11.40 -4.25 15.60
N SER A 562 -12.29 -4.70 14.72
CA SER A 562 -13.48 -3.97 14.26
C SER A 562 -13.24 -2.53 13.77
N ALA A 563 -12.01 -2.20 13.34
CA ALA A 563 -11.70 -0.91 12.72
C ALA A 563 -12.47 -0.76 11.39
N GLY A 564 -13.11 0.39 11.15
CA GLY A 564 -13.84 0.66 9.90
C GLY A 564 -14.88 -0.41 9.53
N SER A 565 -15.45 -1.11 10.52
CA SER A 565 -16.18 -2.38 10.31
C SER A 565 -17.34 -2.29 9.32
N VAL A 566 -18.03 -1.14 9.26
CA VAL A 566 -19.21 -0.92 8.40
C VAL A 566 -19.08 0.38 7.60
N ASN A 567 -19.12 0.26 6.27
CA ASN A 567 -19.22 1.36 5.28
C ASN A 567 -18.12 2.42 5.41
N GLN A 568 -16.91 2.11 4.95
CA GLN A 568 -15.84 3.10 4.72
C GLN A 568 -15.91 3.63 3.27
N GLN A 569 -16.13 4.94 3.11
CA GLN A 569 -16.01 5.60 1.80
C GLN A 569 -14.55 5.82 1.38
N THR A 570 -14.35 6.36 0.17
CA THR A 570 -13.04 6.50 -0.48
C THR A 570 -12.02 7.23 0.39
N SER A 571 -10.81 6.68 0.48
CA SER A 571 -9.69 7.23 1.25
C SER A 571 -9.96 7.47 2.75
N ALA A 572 -10.98 6.82 3.34
CA ALA A 572 -11.21 6.86 4.77
C ALA A 572 -10.19 6.01 5.54
N VAL A 573 -9.77 6.45 6.72
CA VAL A 573 -8.74 5.82 7.56
C VAL A 573 -9.29 5.51 8.94
N SER A 574 -9.15 4.26 9.39
CA SER A 574 -9.46 3.77 10.73
C SER A 574 -8.28 2.98 11.28
N ILE A 575 -7.59 3.48 12.31
CA ILE A 575 -6.42 2.82 12.91
C ILE A 575 -6.59 2.78 14.43
N GLY A 576 -7.00 1.62 14.96
CA GLY A 576 -7.26 1.41 16.38
C GLY A 576 -8.36 0.39 16.61
N ASN A 577 -8.45 -0.13 17.83
CA ASN A 577 -9.57 -0.99 18.23
C ASN A 577 -10.86 -0.14 18.23
N GLU A 578 -11.84 -0.58 17.44
CA GLU A 578 -13.11 0.11 17.19
C GLU A 578 -13.00 1.54 16.60
N ALA A 579 -11.87 1.91 16.00
CA ALA A 579 -11.73 3.18 15.28
C ALA A 579 -12.68 3.21 14.05
N GLY A 580 -13.43 4.30 13.87
CA GLY A 580 -14.33 4.52 12.72
C GLY A 580 -15.36 3.41 12.49
N LYS A 581 -15.72 2.65 13.53
CA LYS A 581 -16.44 1.36 13.45
C LYS A 581 -17.75 1.43 12.66
N PHE A 582 -18.51 2.52 12.77
CA PHE A 582 -19.81 2.69 12.13
C PHE A 582 -19.86 3.95 11.24
N GLY A 583 -19.59 3.77 9.95
CA GLY A 583 -19.82 4.77 8.89
C GLY A 583 -18.81 5.91 8.86
N GLN A 584 -17.80 5.78 7.99
CA GLN A 584 -16.87 6.86 7.64
C GLN A 584 -17.15 7.35 6.22
N GLN A 585 -17.31 8.67 6.03
CA GLN A 585 -17.37 9.28 4.70
C GLN A 585 -15.98 9.62 4.15
N ALA A 586 -15.94 10.19 2.94
CA ALA A 586 -14.72 10.27 2.15
C ALA A 586 -13.63 11.11 2.84
N ASN A 587 -12.39 10.63 2.79
CA ASN A 587 -11.22 11.22 3.46
C ASN A 587 -11.35 11.38 5.00
N ALA A 588 -12.32 10.73 5.66
CA ALA A 588 -12.43 10.79 7.12
C ALA A 588 -11.31 9.98 7.80
N VAL A 589 -10.77 10.47 8.92
CA VAL A 589 -9.65 9.89 9.65
C VAL A 589 -10.07 9.58 11.09
N ALA A 590 -9.81 8.37 11.56
CA ALA A 590 -10.00 7.93 12.93
C ALA A 590 -8.77 7.14 13.39
N ILE A 591 -8.03 7.64 14.38
CA ILE A 591 -6.80 7.02 14.90
C ILE A 591 -6.86 6.98 16.43
N GLY A 592 -6.92 5.78 17.02
CA GLY A 592 -7.02 5.57 18.47
C GLY A 592 -8.15 4.62 18.87
N PHE A 593 -8.16 4.22 20.14
CA PHE A 593 -9.24 3.42 20.71
C PHE A 593 -10.57 4.19 20.67
N GLN A 594 -11.58 3.65 19.97
CA GLN A 594 -12.91 4.27 19.79
C GLN A 594 -12.87 5.71 19.23
N ALA A 595 -11.81 6.07 18.49
CA ALA A 595 -11.78 7.32 17.70
C ALA A 595 -12.85 7.27 16.60
N GLY A 596 -13.67 8.31 16.45
CA GLY A 596 -14.69 8.39 15.39
C GLY A 596 -15.72 7.24 15.42
N TYR A 597 -16.00 6.67 16.59
CA TYR A 597 -16.72 5.40 16.77
C TYR A 597 -18.09 5.33 16.03
N THR A 598 -18.87 6.42 16.02
CA THR A 598 -20.13 6.52 15.25
C THR A 598 -20.23 7.78 14.39
N GLY A 599 -20.26 7.60 13.07
CA GLY A 599 -20.71 8.61 12.10
C GLY A 599 -19.75 9.77 11.89
N GLN A 600 -18.70 9.54 11.10
CA GLN A 600 -17.85 10.62 10.58
C GLN A 600 -18.29 11.04 9.16
N GLN A 601 -18.56 12.32 8.96
CA GLN A 601 -18.75 12.90 7.62
C GLN A 601 -17.41 13.21 6.93
N SER A 602 -17.48 13.70 5.69
CA SER A 602 -16.31 13.84 4.81
C SER A 602 -15.25 14.79 5.38
N ASN A 603 -13.99 14.44 5.19
CA ASN A 603 -12.81 15.15 5.70
C ASN A 603 -12.76 15.35 7.23
N ALA A 604 -13.59 14.64 8.02
CA ALA A 604 -13.55 14.73 9.49
C ALA A 604 -12.33 13.98 10.05
N VAL A 605 -11.74 14.49 11.13
CA VAL A 605 -10.50 13.95 11.75
C VAL A 605 -10.72 13.67 13.22
N SER A 606 -10.37 12.47 13.67
CA SER A 606 -10.34 12.02 15.06
C SER A 606 -9.01 11.36 15.37
N ILE A 607 -8.21 11.92 16.27
CA ILE A 607 -6.91 11.36 16.68
C ILE A 607 -6.79 11.38 18.20
N GLY A 608 -6.90 10.22 18.84
CA GLY A 608 -6.88 10.07 20.31
C GLY A 608 -7.91 9.07 20.81
N GLN A 609 -7.78 8.64 22.07
CA GLN A 609 -8.77 7.77 22.72
C GLN A 609 -10.11 8.51 22.84
N GLY A 610 -11.17 7.97 22.22
CA GLY A 610 -12.49 8.58 22.20
C GLY A 610 -12.59 9.92 21.44
N ALA A 611 -11.58 10.30 20.64
CA ALA A 611 -11.63 11.55 19.88
C ALA A 611 -12.79 11.53 18.87
N GLY A 612 -13.69 12.51 18.93
CA GLY A 612 -14.88 12.60 18.08
C GLY A 612 -15.75 11.34 18.10
N ALA A 613 -15.86 10.66 19.26
CA ALA A 613 -16.47 9.33 19.36
C ALA A 613 -17.90 9.26 18.82
N ALA A 614 -18.69 10.32 18.97
CA ALA A 614 -20.03 10.42 18.38
C ALA A 614 -20.18 11.65 17.48
N GLN A 615 -20.76 11.42 16.28
CA GLN A 615 -21.26 12.41 15.33
C GLN A 615 -20.32 13.59 15.04
N GLN A 616 -19.33 13.34 14.17
CA GLN A 616 -18.58 14.40 13.51
C GLN A 616 -19.22 14.78 12.17
N GLN A 617 -19.59 16.04 12.03
CA GLN A 617 -19.96 16.63 10.74
C GLN A 617 -18.73 16.96 9.88
N SER A 618 -18.97 17.38 8.64
CA SER A 618 -17.93 17.52 7.61
C SER A 618 -16.82 18.48 8.04
N ASN A 619 -15.57 18.13 7.73
CA ASN A 619 -14.37 18.91 8.05
C ASN A 619 -14.14 19.20 9.55
N ALA A 620 -14.82 18.50 10.46
CA ALA A 620 -14.57 18.64 11.90
C ALA A 620 -13.23 17.99 12.32
N ILE A 621 -12.58 18.52 13.36
CA ILE A 621 -11.28 18.05 13.85
C ILE A 621 -11.36 17.80 15.36
N ALA A 622 -10.97 16.62 15.80
CA ALA A 622 -10.82 16.21 17.20
C ALA A 622 -9.44 15.58 17.41
N ILE A 623 -8.54 16.22 18.16
CA ILE A 623 -7.18 15.72 18.42
C ILE A 623 -6.88 15.78 19.92
N GLY A 624 -6.76 14.61 20.56
CA GLY A 624 -6.57 14.45 22.00
C GLY A 624 -7.57 13.49 22.62
N THR A 625 -7.26 12.98 23.81
CA THR A 625 -8.16 12.10 24.55
C THR A 625 -9.46 12.83 24.89
N SER A 626 -10.59 12.24 24.51
CA SER A 626 -11.94 12.80 24.65
C SER A 626 -12.16 14.19 24.03
N ALA A 627 -11.34 14.60 23.06
CA ALA A 627 -11.59 15.79 22.26
C ALA A 627 -12.87 15.61 21.43
N GLY A 628 -13.81 16.56 21.47
CA GLY A 628 -15.06 16.53 20.70
C GLY A 628 -15.96 15.31 20.93
N TYR A 629 -15.86 14.67 22.10
CA TYR A 629 -16.39 13.32 22.39
C TYR A 629 -17.86 13.06 21.98
N ILE A 630 -18.80 13.99 22.26
CA ILE A 630 -20.25 13.76 22.08
C ILE A 630 -20.81 14.25 20.73
N SER A 631 -20.39 15.41 20.24
CA SER A 631 -20.80 15.93 18.92
C SER A 631 -19.96 17.11 18.45
N GLN A 632 -19.65 17.12 17.16
CA GLN A 632 -19.01 18.25 16.48
C GLN A 632 -19.78 18.62 15.20
N LYS A 633 -20.20 19.89 15.10
CA LYS A 633 -20.79 20.43 13.87
C LYS A 633 -19.73 20.73 12.80
N ASN A 634 -20.20 21.05 11.60
CA ASN A 634 -19.40 21.34 10.40
C ASN A 634 -18.23 22.29 10.74
N LYS A 635 -17.01 21.94 10.32
CA LYS A 635 -15.77 22.70 10.56
C LYS A 635 -15.38 22.96 12.02
N ALA A 636 -16.01 22.32 13.01
CA ALA A 636 -15.64 22.50 14.41
C ALA A 636 -14.25 21.91 14.72
N ILE A 637 -13.47 22.55 15.58
CA ILE A 637 -12.10 22.14 15.94
C ILE A 637 -12.01 21.95 17.46
N ALA A 638 -11.53 20.79 17.90
CA ALA A 638 -11.19 20.46 19.29
C ALA A 638 -9.78 19.85 19.32
N ILE A 639 -8.83 20.54 19.96
CA ILE A 639 -7.44 20.07 20.09
C ILE A 639 -7.00 20.22 21.54
N GLY A 640 -6.76 19.11 22.23
CA GLY A 640 -6.41 19.04 23.65
C GLY A 640 -7.17 17.96 24.41
N TYR A 641 -6.74 17.66 25.64
CA TYR A 641 -7.45 16.74 26.54
C TYR A 641 -8.84 17.33 26.90
N GLY A 642 -9.92 16.58 26.64
CA GLY A 642 -11.30 17.01 26.96
C GLY A 642 -11.79 18.29 26.25
N SER A 643 -11.06 18.80 25.25
CA SER A 643 -11.44 19.99 24.48
C SER A 643 -12.76 19.78 23.73
N GLY A 644 -13.69 20.74 23.80
CA GLY A 644 -14.98 20.68 23.10
C GLY A 644 -15.88 19.47 23.45
N ALA A 645 -15.60 18.75 24.55
CA ALA A 645 -16.04 17.36 24.72
C ALA A 645 -17.56 17.12 24.59
N ASN A 646 -18.41 18.00 25.12
CA ASN A 646 -19.85 17.72 25.25
C ASN A 646 -20.72 18.28 24.12
N SER A 647 -20.27 19.30 23.38
CA SER A 647 -20.87 19.78 22.12
C SER A 647 -20.12 21.00 21.56
N GLN A 648 -19.94 21.04 20.24
CA GLN A 648 -19.44 22.20 19.52
C GLN A 648 -20.37 22.69 18.40
N GLY A 649 -20.49 24.01 18.29
CA GLY A 649 -21.19 24.72 17.22
C GLY A 649 -20.47 24.64 15.87
N GLU A 650 -21.16 25.09 14.81
CA GLU A 650 -20.56 25.15 13.48
C GLU A 650 -19.41 26.17 13.46
N SER A 651 -18.27 25.77 12.89
CA SER A 651 -17.01 26.54 12.89
C SER A 651 -16.50 26.98 14.28
N ALA A 652 -16.94 26.34 15.37
CA ALA A 652 -16.45 26.62 16.71
C ALA A 652 -15.05 25.99 16.93
N VAL A 653 -14.21 26.63 17.74
CA VAL A 653 -12.80 26.24 17.96
C VAL A 653 -12.51 26.13 19.46
N ALA A 654 -11.89 25.04 19.87
CA ALA A 654 -11.40 24.77 21.22
C ALA A 654 -9.96 24.22 21.15
N LEU A 655 -8.98 24.98 21.64
CA LEU A 655 -7.55 24.65 21.61
C LEU A 655 -6.96 24.76 23.03
N GLY A 656 -6.79 23.63 23.70
CA GLY A 656 -6.25 23.55 25.06
C GLY A 656 -6.94 22.48 25.92
N ASP A 657 -6.29 22.13 27.03
CA ASP A 657 -6.85 21.25 28.06
C ASP A 657 -8.16 21.82 28.63
N GLY A 658 -9.27 21.09 28.48
CA GLY A 658 -10.60 21.53 28.92
C GLY A 658 -11.16 22.77 28.22
N ALA A 659 -10.56 23.23 27.11
CA ALA A 659 -11.06 24.39 26.35
C ALA A 659 -12.46 24.09 25.77
N GLY A 660 -13.42 25.00 25.91
CA GLY A 660 -14.76 24.86 25.35
C GLY A 660 -15.53 23.59 25.80
N ALA A 661 -15.16 22.97 26.92
CA ALA A 661 -15.54 21.59 27.25
C ALA A 661 -17.06 21.32 27.31
N THR A 662 -17.87 22.33 27.63
CA THR A 662 -19.34 22.23 27.64
C THR A 662 -20.01 23.38 26.88
N GLY A 663 -20.62 23.05 25.73
CA GLY A 663 -21.59 23.90 25.04
C GLY A 663 -21.01 25.13 24.36
N GLN A 664 -20.19 24.94 23.32
CA GLN A 664 -19.90 26.01 22.36
C GLN A 664 -21.03 26.15 21.32
N GLN A 665 -21.49 27.37 21.07
CA GLN A 665 -22.39 27.72 19.95
C GLN A 665 -21.58 28.07 18.68
N PRO A 666 -22.23 28.34 17.52
CA PRO A 666 -21.51 28.62 16.27
C PRO A 666 -20.50 29.77 16.38
N ASN A 667 -19.39 29.63 15.64
CA ASN A 667 -18.25 30.55 15.58
C ASN A 667 -17.58 30.89 16.93
N ALA A 668 -17.91 30.19 18.03
CA ALA A 668 -17.29 30.42 19.32
C ALA A 668 -15.82 29.97 19.34
N LEU A 669 -14.95 30.75 19.98
CA LEU A 669 -13.51 30.56 20.01
C LEU A 669 -13.01 30.42 21.45
N ALA A 670 -12.32 29.32 21.76
CA ALA A 670 -11.67 29.06 23.04
C ALA A 670 -10.21 28.62 22.80
N ILE A 671 -9.23 29.40 23.27
CA ILE A 671 -7.80 29.07 23.19
C ILE A 671 -7.16 29.24 24.57
N GLY A 672 -6.62 28.16 25.13
CA GLY A 672 -6.00 28.11 26.46
C GLY A 672 -6.61 27.03 27.35
N SER A 673 -5.87 26.60 28.39
CA SER A 673 -6.43 25.65 29.35
C SER A 673 -7.62 26.27 30.09
N SER A 674 -8.74 25.55 30.11
CA SER A 674 -10.03 25.97 30.67
C SER A 674 -10.60 27.28 30.11
N ALA A 675 -10.19 27.70 28.91
CA ALA A 675 -10.81 28.82 28.19
C ALA A 675 -12.25 28.47 27.75
N GLY A 676 -13.21 29.38 27.93
CA GLY A 676 -14.60 29.20 27.43
C GLY A 676 -15.32 27.94 27.94
N LYS A 677 -14.91 27.41 29.11
CA LYS A 677 -15.16 26.02 29.53
C LYS A 677 -16.65 25.69 29.73
N TYR A 678 -17.40 26.62 30.30
CA TYR A 678 -18.81 26.45 30.68
C TYR A 678 -19.72 27.45 29.95
N GLY A 679 -20.16 27.07 28.74
CA GLY A 679 -21.22 27.73 27.98
C GLY A 679 -20.78 28.99 27.23
N GLN A 680 -20.14 28.83 26.07
CA GLN A 680 -19.93 29.92 25.12
C GLN A 680 -21.10 30.03 24.13
N GLN A 681 -21.73 31.20 24.07
CA GLN A 681 -22.74 31.50 23.06
C GLN A 681 -22.11 31.99 21.73
N GLU A 682 -22.96 32.38 20.78
CA GLU A 682 -22.59 32.56 19.38
C GLU A 682 -21.56 33.69 19.20
N ASN A 683 -20.53 33.44 18.38
CA ASN A 683 -19.43 34.39 18.11
C ASN A 683 -18.65 34.86 19.37
N ALA A 684 -18.75 34.16 20.51
CA ALA A 684 -18.01 34.49 21.72
C ALA A 684 -16.52 34.08 21.63
N VAL A 685 -15.63 34.85 22.27
CA VAL A 685 -14.17 34.66 22.20
C VAL A 685 -13.58 34.55 23.61
N ALA A 686 -12.76 33.54 23.84
CA ALA A 686 -11.96 33.33 25.04
C ALA A 686 -10.52 32.93 24.64
N ILE A 687 -9.53 33.78 24.95
CA ILE A 687 -8.12 33.54 24.61
C ILE A 687 -7.25 33.82 25.84
N GLY A 688 -6.81 32.76 26.51
CA GLY A 688 -6.02 32.81 27.73
C GLY A 688 -6.31 31.63 28.64
N ASN A 689 -5.45 31.40 29.65
CA ASN A 689 -5.77 30.45 30.71
C ASN A 689 -6.95 30.98 31.53
N GLU A 690 -8.01 30.16 31.63
CA GLU A 690 -9.26 30.48 32.34
C GLU A 690 -9.96 31.78 31.88
N ALA A 691 -9.71 32.21 30.64
CA ALA A 691 -10.47 33.27 29.99
C ALA A 691 -11.92 32.83 29.74
N GLY A 692 -12.92 33.65 30.10
CA GLY A 692 -14.33 33.34 29.86
C GLY A 692 -14.80 32.01 30.46
N ASN A 693 -14.24 31.61 31.61
CA ASN A 693 -14.37 30.25 32.17
C ASN A 693 -15.85 29.83 32.34
N THR A 694 -16.69 30.73 32.85
CA THR A 694 -18.16 30.54 32.95
C THR A 694 -18.94 31.65 32.25
N GLY A 695 -20.00 31.27 31.51
CA GLY A 695 -21.14 32.16 31.25
C GLY A 695 -21.03 33.18 30.10
N GLN A 696 -20.14 33.00 29.10
CA GLN A 696 -20.04 33.94 27.96
C GLN A 696 -21.29 33.95 27.07
N LYS A 697 -21.98 35.10 26.99
CA LYS A 697 -23.09 35.34 26.05
C LYS A 697 -22.61 35.71 24.64
N THR A 698 -23.56 35.86 23.72
CA THR A 698 -23.33 36.20 22.31
C THR A 698 -22.41 37.41 22.15
N CYS A 699 -21.41 37.28 21.28
CA CYS A 699 -20.39 38.29 20.97
C CYS A 699 -19.56 38.79 22.18
N ALA A 700 -19.55 38.08 23.32
CA ALA A 700 -18.65 38.40 24.42
C ALA A 700 -17.19 38.08 24.09
N VAL A 701 -16.24 38.89 24.57
CA VAL A 701 -14.80 38.75 24.29
C VAL A 701 -14.02 38.73 25.61
N ALA A 702 -13.17 37.73 25.81
CA ALA A 702 -12.21 37.62 26.91
C ALA A 702 -10.83 37.29 26.34
N ILE A 703 -9.84 38.15 26.54
CA ILE A 703 -8.46 37.96 26.05
C ILE A 703 -7.47 38.30 27.18
N GLY A 704 -6.86 37.29 27.79
CA GLY A 704 -5.97 37.42 28.93
C GLY A 704 -6.15 36.30 29.96
N ILE A 705 -5.20 36.17 30.89
CA ILE A 705 -5.32 35.21 32.01
C ILE A 705 -6.45 35.68 32.94
N GLU A 706 -7.41 34.79 33.21
CA GLU A 706 -8.63 35.09 33.99
C GLU A 706 -9.47 36.29 33.48
N ALA A 707 -9.32 36.68 32.20
CA ALA A 707 -10.14 37.73 31.61
C ALA A 707 -11.60 37.28 31.51
N GLY A 708 -12.55 38.11 31.94
CA GLY A 708 -13.99 37.80 31.90
C GLY A 708 -14.37 36.47 32.56
N TYR A 709 -13.64 36.04 33.60
CA TYR A 709 -13.69 34.68 34.15
C TYR A 709 -15.11 34.20 34.50
N ASN A 710 -15.96 35.08 35.06
CA ASN A 710 -17.37 34.80 35.30
C ASN A 710 -18.29 35.72 34.47
N ASP A 711 -19.39 35.16 33.97
CA ASP A 711 -20.63 35.82 33.52
C ASP A 711 -20.42 37.13 32.73
N GLN A 712 -19.94 36.98 31.49
CA GLN A 712 -19.96 38.06 30.49
C GLN A 712 -21.27 38.07 29.70
N GLN A 713 -22.06 39.13 29.86
CA GLN A 713 -23.29 39.36 29.09
C GLN A 713 -23.00 39.77 27.62
N ILE A 714 -24.07 39.99 26.85
CA ILE A 714 -24.02 40.23 25.40
C ILE A 714 -23.12 41.43 25.08
N ASN A 715 -22.24 41.27 24.09
CA ASN A 715 -21.24 42.25 23.64
C ASN A 715 -20.22 42.73 24.71
N ALA A 716 -20.10 42.04 25.86
CA ALA A 716 -19.12 42.44 26.88
C ALA A 716 -17.67 42.14 26.44
N VAL A 717 -16.74 43.03 26.75
CA VAL A 717 -15.32 42.93 26.33
C VAL A 717 -14.39 43.01 27.53
N SER A 718 -13.53 42.01 27.71
CA SER A 718 -12.45 41.95 28.71
C SER A 718 -11.12 41.66 28.01
N ILE A 719 -10.17 42.59 28.04
CA ILE A 719 -8.84 42.44 27.41
C ILE A 719 -7.75 42.83 28.41
N GLY A 720 -7.00 41.85 28.90
CA GLY A 720 -5.95 42.01 29.91
C GLY A 720 -6.11 41.00 31.05
N THR A 721 -5.01 40.73 31.76
CA THR A 721 -5.02 39.83 32.91
C THR A 721 -5.98 40.34 33.99
N MET A 722 -6.90 39.48 34.42
CA MET A 722 -7.97 39.77 35.38
C MET A 722 -8.92 40.92 34.98
N ALA A 723 -8.97 41.32 33.71
CA ALA A 723 -9.97 42.28 33.22
C ALA A 723 -11.38 41.69 33.38
N GLY A 724 -12.33 42.44 33.95
CA GLY A 724 -13.73 42.03 34.11
C GLY A 724 -13.97 40.72 34.87
N LYS A 725 -13.02 40.28 35.73
CA LYS A 725 -12.98 38.93 36.30
C LYS A 725 -14.28 38.47 36.99
N PHE A 726 -14.95 39.36 37.72
CA PHE A 726 -16.13 39.05 38.53
C PHE A 726 -17.46 39.54 37.92
N GLY A 727 -17.58 39.54 36.59
CA GLY A 727 -18.84 39.76 35.88
C GLY A 727 -18.87 41.01 35.01
N GLN A 728 -19.51 40.91 33.84
CA GLN A 728 -19.75 42.06 32.97
C GLN A 728 -21.18 42.06 32.44
N GLU A 729 -21.92 43.13 32.73
CA GLU A 729 -23.23 43.38 32.13
C GLU A 729 -23.15 43.79 30.65
N ALA A 730 -24.31 43.89 29.99
CA ALA A 730 -24.39 44.05 28.54
C ALA A 730 -23.63 45.29 28.02
N ASN A 731 -22.87 45.11 26.94
CA ASN A 731 -21.98 46.10 26.32
C ASN A 731 -20.91 46.71 27.25
N ALA A 732 -20.60 46.11 28.40
CA ALA A 732 -19.54 46.61 29.28
C ALA A 732 -18.13 46.27 28.72
N VAL A 733 -17.17 47.18 28.91
CA VAL A 733 -15.82 47.07 28.33
C VAL A 733 -14.76 47.28 29.41
N ALA A 734 -13.81 46.36 29.53
CA ALA A 734 -12.67 46.39 30.43
C ALA A 734 -11.38 46.07 29.66
N ILE A 735 -10.45 47.02 29.57
CA ILE A 735 -9.19 46.88 28.82
C ILE A 735 -8.02 47.32 29.70
N GLY A 736 -7.22 46.38 30.18
CA GLY A 736 -6.07 46.61 31.06
C GLY A 736 -5.96 45.59 32.19
N PHE A 737 -4.80 45.55 32.85
CA PHE A 737 -4.60 44.74 34.05
C PHE A 737 -5.59 45.17 35.14
N GLN A 738 -6.44 44.24 35.61
CA GLN A 738 -7.48 44.49 36.63
C GLN A 738 -8.47 45.63 36.28
N ALA A 739 -8.69 45.93 35.00
CA ALA A 739 -9.77 46.84 34.60
C ALA A 739 -11.15 46.21 34.91
N GLY A 740 -12.10 46.97 35.48
CA GLY A 740 -13.45 46.48 35.78
C GLY A 740 -13.53 45.29 36.76
N PHE A 741 -12.50 45.08 37.58
CA PHE A 741 -12.22 43.81 38.28
C PHE A 741 -13.40 43.20 39.07
N THR A 742 -14.09 43.96 39.92
CA THR A 742 -15.17 43.44 40.80
C THR A 742 -16.58 43.54 40.21
N GLY A 743 -16.71 43.76 38.90
CA GLY A 743 -18.00 43.78 38.21
C GLY A 743 -18.36 45.12 37.58
N GLN A 744 -18.86 45.07 36.35
CA GLN A 744 -19.36 46.23 35.58
C GLN A 744 -20.86 46.13 35.29
N GLN A 745 -21.56 47.26 35.38
CA GLN A 745 -22.97 47.43 34.99
C GLN A 745 -23.14 47.83 33.51
N PRO A 746 -24.37 47.81 32.93
CA PRO A 746 -24.56 47.94 31.49
C PRO A 746 -23.93 49.19 30.89
N ASN A 747 -23.30 49.03 29.72
CA ASN A 747 -22.58 50.07 28.97
C ASN A 747 -21.42 50.76 29.73
N ALA A 748 -20.92 50.20 30.83
CA ALA A 748 -19.78 50.79 31.55
C ALA A 748 -18.44 50.52 30.82
N LEU A 749 -17.52 51.48 30.88
CA LEU A 749 -16.26 51.50 30.13
C LEU A 749 -15.08 51.70 31.09
N ALA A 750 -14.10 50.80 31.05
CA ALA A 750 -12.87 50.84 31.84
C ALA A 750 -11.67 50.56 30.94
N ILE A 751 -10.78 51.54 30.74
CA ILE A 751 -9.55 51.40 29.95
C ILE A 751 -8.37 51.91 30.76
N GLY A 752 -7.45 51.02 31.13
CA GLY A 752 -6.25 51.32 31.93
C GLY A 752 -6.00 50.30 33.03
N GLN A 753 -4.79 50.30 33.59
CA GLN A 753 -4.46 49.50 34.76
C GLN A 753 -5.35 49.91 35.95
N GLY A 754 -6.13 48.99 36.50
CA GLY A 754 -7.04 49.27 37.62
C GLY A 754 -8.14 50.31 37.33
N ALA A 755 -8.44 50.59 36.05
CA ALA A 755 -9.55 51.48 35.68
C ALA A 755 -10.89 50.85 36.09
N GLY A 756 -11.76 51.60 36.77
CA GLY A 756 -13.08 51.14 37.21
C GLY A 756 -13.05 49.86 38.06
N ALA A 757 -11.95 49.60 38.78
CA ALA A 757 -11.66 48.28 39.34
C ALA A 757 -12.75 47.76 40.30
N ALA A 758 -13.40 48.64 41.05
CA ALA A 758 -14.54 48.31 41.90
C ALA A 758 -15.79 49.15 41.58
N GLN A 759 -16.93 48.47 41.53
CA GLN A 759 -18.28 49.04 41.44
C GLN A 759 -18.46 50.14 40.36
N GLN A 760 -18.32 49.77 39.08
CA GLN A 760 -18.80 50.61 37.97
C GLN A 760 -20.31 50.44 37.77
N GLN A 761 -21.08 51.50 37.99
CA GLN A 761 -22.50 51.57 37.65
C GLN A 761 -22.73 51.91 36.16
N SER A 762 -23.99 51.81 35.72
CA SER A 762 -24.36 51.85 34.31
C SER A 762 -23.89 53.13 33.60
N ASN A 763 -23.39 52.97 32.37
CA ASN A 763 -22.87 54.05 31.52
C ASN A 763 -21.72 54.87 32.15
N ALA A 764 -21.04 54.36 33.18
CA ALA A 764 -19.85 55.00 33.75
C ALA A 764 -18.63 54.82 32.83
N ILE A 765 -17.71 55.79 32.83
CA ILE A 765 -16.50 55.81 32.01
C ILE A 765 -15.28 56.02 32.90
N ALA A 766 -14.28 55.14 32.80
CA ALA A 766 -12.97 55.26 33.41
C ALA A 766 -11.88 55.04 32.34
N ILE A 767 -11.08 56.06 32.02
CA ILE A 767 -10.02 55.98 31.01
C ILE A 767 -8.73 56.57 31.59
N GLY A 768 -7.79 55.71 31.97
CA GLY A 768 -6.53 56.05 32.62
C GLY A 768 -6.15 55.06 33.71
N SER A 769 -4.87 55.06 34.12
CA SER A 769 -4.44 54.24 35.26
C SER A 769 -5.17 54.67 36.53
N SER A 770 -5.74 53.71 37.25
CA SER A 770 -6.54 53.92 38.49
C SER A 770 -7.71 54.90 38.36
N ALA A 771 -8.19 55.20 37.14
CA ALA A 771 -9.36 56.05 36.94
C ALA A 771 -10.61 55.40 37.55
N GLY A 772 -11.34 56.10 38.41
CA GLY A 772 -12.57 55.61 39.06
C GLY A 772 -12.43 54.29 39.82
N SER A 773 -11.24 53.96 40.34
CA SER A 773 -10.88 52.59 40.75
C SER A 773 -11.67 51.99 41.92
N VAL A 774 -12.29 52.80 42.79
CA VAL A 774 -12.97 52.32 44.01
C VAL A 774 -14.51 52.32 43.88
N SER A 775 -15.09 53.31 43.21
CA SER A 775 -16.55 53.37 42.96
C SER A 775 -16.91 54.46 41.94
N GLN A 776 -17.65 54.10 40.89
CA GLN A 776 -18.28 55.05 39.96
C GLN A 776 -19.78 54.87 39.92
N LYS A 777 -20.53 55.93 40.22
CA LYS A 777 -21.99 55.94 40.09
C LYS A 777 -22.46 56.11 38.64
N ASN A 778 -23.75 55.88 38.43
CA ASN A 778 -24.45 55.97 37.15
C ASN A 778 -24.01 57.22 36.36
N LYS A 779 -23.60 57.03 35.10
CA LYS A 779 -23.13 58.09 34.18
C LYS A 779 -21.90 58.91 34.64
N ALA A 780 -21.14 58.47 35.64
CA ALA A 780 -19.92 59.16 36.05
C ALA A 780 -18.80 58.99 35.01
N ILE A 781 -17.99 60.03 34.80
CA ILE A 781 -16.89 60.06 33.82
C ILE A 781 -15.59 60.40 34.54
N ALA A 782 -14.56 59.57 34.37
CA ALA A 782 -13.20 59.77 34.85
C ALA A 782 -12.22 59.53 33.69
N ILE A 783 -11.49 60.56 33.25
CA ILE A 783 -10.52 60.48 32.16
C ILE A 783 -9.23 61.16 32.61
N GLY A 784 -8.18 60.35 32.81
CA GLY A 784 -6.89 60.76 33.38
C GLY A 784 -6.35 59.75 34.39
N ASN A 785 -5.05 59.79 34.65
CA ASN A 785 -4.42 58.99 35.70
C ASN A 785 -4.95 59.43 37.09
N GLY A 786 -5.37 58.48 37.92
CA GLY A 786 -5.96 58.74 39.25
C GLY A 786 -7.27 59.55 39.27
N SER A 787 -7.86 59.84 38.10
CA SER A 787 -9.08 60.65 38.01
C SER A 787 -10.27 59.95 38.69
N GLY A 788 -11.00 60.65 39.56
CA GLY A 788 -12.17 60.14 40.28
C GLY A 788 -11.93 58.93 41.20
N ALA A 789 -10.66 58.59 41.51
CA ALA A 789 -10.26 57.27 41.99
C ALA A 789 -11.08 56.71 43.17
N ASN A 790 -11.32 57.50 44.22
CA ASN A 790 -11.88 56.98 45.48
C ASN A 790 -13.41 56.95 45.53
N SER A 791 -14.13 57.85 44.84
CA SER A 791 -15.59 57.78 44.66
C SER A 791 -16.09 58.87 43.70
N GLN A 792 -16.94 58.52 42.73
CA GLN A 792 -17.67 59.52 41.94
C GLN A 792 -19.17 59.53 42.21
N GLY A 793 -19.72 60.74 42.33
CA GLY A 793 -21.15 61.03 42.37
C GLY A 793 -21.86 60.65 41.07
N GLU A 794 -23.20 60.56 41.13
CA GLU A 794 -24.00 60.29 39.93
C GLU A 794 -23.87 61.46 38.94
N SER A 795 -23.67 61.15 37.65
CA SER A 795 -23.43 62.12 36.59
C SER A 795 -22.27 63.12 36.88
N ALA A 796 -21.27 62.72 37.66
CA ALA A 796 -20.07 63.51 37.91
C ALA A 796 -19.04 63.37 36.77
N VAL A 797 -18.22 64.39 36.54
CA VAL A 797 -17.19 64.41 35.48
C VAL A 797 -15.85 64.82 36.07
N ALA A 798 -14.80 64.03 35.80
CA ALA A 798 -13.40 64.31 36.11
C ALA A 798 -12.56 64.11 34.83
N LEU A 799 -11.87 65.16 34.39
CA LEU A 799 -11.03 65.17 33.19
C LEU A 799 -9.67 65.80 33.50
N GLY A 800 -8.65 64.98 33.76
CA GLY A 800 -7.29 65.41 34.09
C GLY A 800 -6.59 64.47 35.08
N ASP A 801 -5.26 64.54 35.13
CA ASP A 801 -4.43 63.85 36.13
C ASP A 801 -4.84 64.25 37.55
N GLY A 802 -5.23 63.28 38.40
CA GLY A 802 -5.72 63.52 39.75
C GLY A 802 -7.04 64.30 39.88
N ALA A 803 -7.77 64.56 38.79
CA ALA A 803 -9.04 65.29 38.86
C ALA A 803 -10.08 64.49 39.68
N GLY A 804 -10.70 65.11 40.70
CA GLY A 804 -11.71 64.45 41.55
C GLY A 804 -11.20 63.30 42.45
N ALA A 805 -9.88 63.14 42.61
CA ALA A 805 -9.26 61.91 43.12
C ALA A 805 -9.82 61.38 44.46
N THR A 806 -10.06 62.22 45.47
CA THR A 806 -10.53 61.76 46.80
C THR A 806 -12.06 61.80 46.96
N GLY A 807 -12.82 62.15 45.92
CA GLY A 807 -14.28 62.10 45.94
C GLY A 807 -14.96 63.23 45.18
N GLN A 808 -15.96 62.91 44.37
CA GLN A 808 -16.84 63.89 43.70
C GLN A 808 -18.31 63.77 44.10
N GLY A 809 -18.98 64.91 44.23
CA GLY A 809 -20.41 65.01 44.45
C GLY A 809 -21.24 64.75 43.19
N THR A 810 -22.54 64.48 43.38
CA THR A 810 -23.51 64.32 42.28
C THR A 810 -23.59 65.58 41.43
N ASN A 811 -23.66 65.41 40.10
CA ASN A 811 -23.63 66.47 39.08
C ASN A 811 -22.44 67.44 39.20
N SER A 812 -21.30 67.01 39.73
CA SER A 812 -20.11 67.87 39.84
C SER A 812 -19.13 67.67 38.69
N ILE A 813 -18.47 68.74 38.26
CA ILE A 813 -17.54 68.77 37.12
C ILE A 813 -16.17 69.23 37.61
N ALA A 814 -15.12 68.50 37.23
CA ALA A 814 -13.72 68.84 37.44
C ALA A 814 -12.96 68.68 36.13
N ILE A 815 -12.39 69.77 35.59
CA ILE A 815 -11.63 69.76 34.35
C ILE A 815 -10.27 70.42 34.58
N GLY A 816 -9.22 69.73 34.15
CA GLY A 816 -7.82 70.09 34.38
C GLY A 816 -7.17 69.27 35.49
N GLY A 817 -5.83 69.22 35.48
CA GLY A 817 -5.06 68.47 36.47
C GLY A 817 -5.40 68.92 37.89
N LYS A 818 -5.62 67.96 38.80
CA LYS A 818 -5.97 68.17 40.20
C LYS A 818 -7.21 69.05 40.48
N ALA A 819 -8.06 69.30 39.47
CA ALA A 819 -9.37 69.94 39.68
C ALA A 819 -10.23 69.06 40.60
N GLY A 820 -10.78 69.62 41.68
CA GLY A 820 -11.61 68.87 42.64
C GLY A 820 -10.88 67.71 43.34
N SER A 821 -9.54 67.67 43.28
CA SER A 821 -8.69 66.58 43.78
C SER A 821 -9.02 66.16 45.22
N GLY A 822 -9.29 67.14 46.08
CA GLY A 822 -9.56 66.94 47.51
C GLY A 822 -8.32 66.58 48.33
N MET A 823 -7.13 66.64 47.73
CA MET A 823 -5.83 66.45 48.37
C MET A 823 -5.23 67.79 48.82
N ILE A 824 -4.55 67.76 49.97
CA ILE A 824 -3.61 68.79 50.42
C ILE A 824 -2.25 68.11 50.55
N GLY A 825 -1.38 68.30 49.55
CA GLY A 825 -0.13 67.56 49.44
C GLY A 825 -0.38 66.07 49.20
N PHE A 826 -0.08 65.23 50.19
CA PHE A 826 -0.30 63.78 50.15
C PHE A 826 -1.50 63.31 51.01
N ILE A 827 -2.26 64.23 51.61
CA ILE A 827 -3.34 63.91 52.56
C ILE A 827 -4.69 64.23 51.91
N ALA A 828 -5.63 63.28 51.95
CA ALA A 828 -7.02 63.52 51.55
C ALA A 828 -7.75 64.34 52.62
N SER A 829 -8.38 65.45 52.25
CA SER A 829 -9.05 66.37 53.19
C SER A 829 -10.55 66.54 52.94
N THR A 830 -10.98 66.72 51.68
CA THR A 830 -12.34 67.21 51.37
C THR A 830 -12.80 66.82 49.94
N PRO A 831 -13.84 65.98 49.80
CA PRO A 831 -14.47 65.73 48.49
C PRO A 831 -15.08 66.99 47.84
N GLN A 832 -15.12 67.02 46.52
CA GLN A 832 -15.81 68.06 45.75
C GLN A 832 -17.34 68.02 46.02
N PRO A 833 -18.00 69.13 46.41
CA PRO A 833 -19.44 69.14 46.72
C PRO A 833 -20.37 68.93 45.50
N ASN A 834 -21.62 68.55 45.77
CA ASN A 834 -22.66 68.36 44.74
C ASN A 834 -22.94 69.64 43.92
N ASN A 835 -23.27 69.46 42.64
CA ASN A 835 -23.59 70.54 41.69
C ASN A 835 -22.50 71.63 41.56
N THR A 836 -21.22 71.30 41.78
CA THR A 836 -20.11 72.27 41.64
C THR A 836 -19.35 72.10 40.33
N ILE A 837 -18.79 73.19 39.81
CA ILE A 837 -17.93 73.17 38.62
C ILE A 837 -16.55 73.70 39.03
N ILE A 838 -15.49 72.95 38.74
CA ILE A 838 -14.09 73.29 39.04
C ILE A 838 -13.28 73.21 37.75
N LEU A 839 -12.71 74.35 37.31
CA LEU A 839 -11.82 74.43 36.15
C LEU A 839 -10.41 74.84 36.60
N ASN A 840 -9.40 74.00 36.37
CA ASN A 840 -8.06 74.21 36.90
C ASN A 840 -6.95 74.10 35.84
N ALA A 841 -6.32 75.23 35.52
CA ALA A 841 -5.13 75.29 34.67
C ALA A 841 -3.84 75.63 35.44
N THR A 842 -3.85 75.54 36.78
CA THR A 842 -2.71 75.95 37.63
C THR A 842 -1.65 74.87 37.88
N GLY A 843 -1.95 73.60 37.61
CA GLY A 843 -1.10 72.45 37.97
C GLY A 843 -1.03 72.11 39.46
N ASN A 844 -1.63 72.93 40.34
CA ASN A 844 -1.72 72.72 41.78
C ASN A 844 -3.13 72.25 42.16
N ASP A 845 -3.33 71.71 43.37
CA ASP A 845 -4.66 71.25 43.81
C ASP A 845 -5.65 72.42 43.96
N LEU A 846 -6.79 72.34 43.25
CA LEU A 846 -7.89 73.30 43.35
C LEU A 846 -9.14 72.55 43.81
N SER A 847 -9.49 72.67 45.09
CA SER A 847 -10.62 71.96 45.70
C SER A 847 -11.71 72.94 46.16
N GLY A 848 -12.98 72.53 46.06
CA GLY A 848 -14.12 73.28 46.58
C GLY A 848 -14.23 73.19 48.10
N ILE A 849 -14.93 74.14 48.72
CA ILE A 849 -15.12 74.17 50.18
C ILE A 849 -16.19 73.16 50.59
N ALA A 850 -15.89 72.32 51.59
CA ALA A 850 -16.80 71.28 52.06
C ALA A 850 -18.19 71.86 52.42
N GLY A 851 -19.25 71.20 51.92
CA GLY A 851 -20.64 71.62 52.10
C GLY A 851 -21.15 72.71 51.14
N GLN A 852 -20.27 73.44 50.44
CA GLN A 852 -20.67 74.48 49.48
C GLN A 852 -21.08 73.88 48.13
N THR A 853 -22.35 73.49 48.02
CA THR A 853 -22.96 73.06 46.75
C THR A 853 -23.17 74.24 45.78
N ALA A 854 -23.53 73.96 44.52
CA ALA A 854 -23.91 74.96 43.51
C ALA A 854 -22.84 76.06 43.23
N SER A 855 -21.57 75.75 43.49
CA SER A 855 -20.45 76.71 43.44
C SER A 855 -19.58 76.51 42.19
N PHE A 856 -19.11 77.62 41.61
CA PHE A 856 -18.18 77.64 40.47
C PHE A 856 -16.80 78.13 40.94
N TYR A 857 -15.77 77.30 40.72
CA TYR A 857 -14.37 77.63 40.98
C TYR A 857 -13.59 77.55 39.67
N VAL A 858 -12.79 78.58 39.38
CA VAL A 858 -11.90 78.58 38.20
C VAL A 858 -10.57 79.24 38.58
N ALA A 859 -9.47 78.61 38.20
CA ALA A 859 -8.14 79.18 38.37
C ALA A 859 -7.21 78.87 37.17
N PRO A 860 -6.45 79.85 36.65
CA PRO A 860 -6.50 81.27 37.00
C PRO A 860 -7.65 82.02 36.30
N ILE A 861 -8.11 83.12 36.90
CA ILE A 861 -8.72 84.24 36.15
C ILE A 861 -7.63 85.32 36.02
N ARG A 862 -7.43 85.89 34.83
CA ARG A 862 -6.51 87.02 34.66
C ARG A 862 -7.13 88.29 35.25
N SER A 863 -6.54 88.83 36.32
CA SER A 863 -6.89 90.15 36.83
C SER A 863 -6.53 91.23 35.80
N ASP A 864 -7.50 92.09 35.47
CA ASP A 864 -7.30 93.23 34.59
C ASP A 864 -8.06 94.45 35.13
N ASN A 865 -7.33 95.34 35.79
CA ASN A 865 -7.90 96.50 36.48
C ASN A 865 -8.16 97.68 35.52
N THR A 866 -7.99 97.52 34.20
CA THR A 866 -8.32 98.59 33.22
C THR A 866 -9.78 98.53 32.74
N GLN A 867 -10.54 97.50 33.10
CA GLN A 867 -11.94 97.32 32.70
C GLN A 867 -12.90 97.79 33.81
N THR A 868 -13.94 98.53 33.43
CA THR A 868 -14.97 99.06 34.35
C THR A 868 -16.19 98.17 34.52
N LEU A 869 -16.20 97.00 33.85
CA LEU A 869 -17.31 96.05 33.86
C LEU A 869 -17.09 94.95 34.90
N ALA A 870 -17.99 94.85 35.87
CA ALA A 870 -18.00 93.76 36.84
C ALA A 870 -18.63 92.50 36.22
N LEU A 871 -18.13 91.32 36.59
CA LEU A 871 -18.81 90.05 36.28
C LEU A 871 -20.07 89.92 37.14
N ALA A 872 -21.23 89.90 36.50
CA ALA A 872 -22.53 89.69 37.12
C ALA A 872 -23.06 88.30 36.77
N TYR A 873 -23.70 87.64 37.76
CA TYR A 873 -24.36 86.35 37.55
C TYR A 873 -25.88 86.56 37.52
N ASN A 874 -26.50 86.25 36.38
CA ASN A 874 -27.95 86.32 36.25
C ASN A 874 -28.58 85.09 36.91
N THR A 875 -29.18 85.28 38.08
CA THR A 875 -29.76 84.18 38.89
C THR A 875 -30.96 83.51 38.21
N THR A 876 -31.57 84.11 37.19
CA THR A 876 -32.65 83.52 36.39
C THR A 876 -32.11 82.75 35.19
N THR A 877 -31.33 83.39 34.30
CA THR A 877 -30.82 82.75 33.06
C THR A 877 -29.61 81.84 33.29
N LYS A 878 -28.99 81.91 34.47
CA LYS A 878 -27.75 81.19 34.87
C LYS A 878 -26.51 81.62 34.08
N GLU A 879 -26.58 82.76 33.42
CA GLU A 879 -25.51 83.33 32.60
C GLU A 879 -24.55 84.19 33.44
N ILE A 880 -23.26 84.19 33.09
CA ILE A 880 -22.27 85.15 33.59
C ILE A 880 -22.09 86.24 32.52
N THR A 881 -22.42 87.48 32.84
CA THR A 881 -22.37 88.63 31.94
C THR A 881 -21.57 89.78 32.55
N THR A 882 -21.41 90.87 31.79
CA THR A 882 -20.80 92.11 32.27
C THR A 882 -21.85 93.12 32.71
N SER A 883 -21.64 93.77 33.87
CA SER A 883 -22.50 94.81 34.42
C SER A 883 -21.69 96.05 34.82
N THR A 884 -22.28 97.23 34.64
CA THR A 884 -21.75 98.52 35.11
C THR A 884 -22.19 98.87 36.53
N GLY A 885 -23.11 98.11 37.13
CA GLY A 885 -23.73 98.43 38.41
C GLY A 885 -23.12 97.69 39.60
N VAL A 886 -22.31 98.38 40.41
CA VAL A 886 -21.92 97.95 41.76
C VAL A 886 -22.30 99.05 42.75
N ALA A 887 -23.15 98.73 43.73
CA ALA A 887 -23.59 99.67 44.75
C ALA A 887 -22.76 99.51 46.04
N GLY A 888 -22.02 100.55 46.41
CA GLY A 888 -21.27 100.66 47.66
C GLY A 888 -20.83 102.10 47.89
N ALA A 889 -21.15 102.68 49.06
CA ALA A 889 -20.94 104.09 49.35
C ALA A 889 -19.89 104.30 50.46
N ILE A 890 -19.25 105.48 50.50
CA ILE A 890 -18.72 106.14 51.73
C ILE A 890 -18.36 107.62 51.46
N SER A 891 -18.27 108.40 52.55
CA SER A 891 -18.26 109.87 52.71
C SER A 891 -17.14 110.73 52.04
N LEU A 892 -17.33 112.06 52.10
CA LEU A 892 -16.54 113.15 51.49
C LEU A 892 -15.30 113.63 52.28
N ILE A 893 -14.25 114.09 51.55
CA ILE A 893 -13.44 115.34 51.68
C ILE A 893 -12.78 115.61 50.28
N GLY A 894 -12.51 116.81 49.73
CA GLY A 894 -12.84 118.21 50.05
C GLY A 894 -11.90 119.25 49.36
N THR A 895 -12.09 120.54 49.67
CA THR A 895 -11.11 121.68 49.59
C THR A 895 -10.48 122.17 48.26
N ALA A 896 -11.25 122.50 47.21
CA ALA A 896 -10.85 123.50 46.20
C ALA A 896 -12.08 124.08 45.43
N PRO A 897 -12.34 125.42 45.43
CA PRO A 897 -13.47 126.01 44.71
C PRO A 897 -13.09 126.86 43.49
N SER A 898 -13.69 126.57 42.32
CA SER A 898 -13.89 127.53 41.23
C SER A 898 -14.68 126.90 40.06
N ASP A 899 -15.64 127.56 39.41
CA ASP A 899 -16.59 128.57 39.89
C ASP A 899 -17.74 128.62 38.86
N TYR A 900 -19.01 128.49 39.27
CA TYR A 900 -20.17 128.74 38.38
C TYR A 900 -21.53 128.82 39.09
N ILE A 901 -21.60 128.43 40.37
CA ILE A 901 -22.65 128.83 41.30
C ILE A 901 -21.93 129.19 42.60
N TYR A 902 -22.19 130.35 43.19
CA TYR A 902 -21.58 130.75 44.47
C TYR A 902 -22.64 130.81 45.56
N TRP A 903 -22.25 130.46 46.78
CA TRP A 903 -23.10 130.54 47.97
C TRP A 903 -22.91 131.91 48.61
N ASP A 904 -23.97 132.72 48.67
CA ASP A 904 -23.93 134.07 49.25
C ASP A 904 -23.85 134.08 50.79
N GLY A 905 -24.04 132.90 51.41
CA GLY A 905 -24.19 132.71 52.85
C GLY A 905 -25.47 131.95 53.22
N ASN A 906 -26.53 132.10 52.42
CA ASN A 906 -27.86 131.49 52.61
C ASN A 906 -28.46 130.84 51.35
N ALA A 907 -28.03 131.23 50.15
CA ALA A 907 -28.53 130.72 48.88
C ALA A 907 -27.43 130.60 47.81
N TRP A 908 -27.66 129.75 46.82
CA TRP A 908 -26.79 129.58 45.65
C TRP A 908 -27.24 130.51 44.52
N VAL A 909 -26.33 131.34 43.99
CA VAL A 909 -26.62 132.38 42.98
C VAL A 909 -25.59 132.40 41.84
N VAL A 910 -25.92 133.02 40.71
CA VAL A 910 -25.21 132.90 39.41
C VAL A 910 -24.82 134.29 38.86
N GLY A 911 -23.66 134.42 38.20
CA GLY A 911 -23.19 135.69 37.64
C GLY A 911 -22.32 135.60 36.38
N THR A 912 -22.68 136.40 35.36
CA THR A 912 -21.95 136.68 34.10
C THR A 912 -21.87 135.53 33.06
N SER A 913 -21.44 135.89 31.83
CA SER A 913 -21.67 135.09 30.60
C SER A 913 -20.46 134.97 29.65
N GLN A 914 -19.24 135.24 30.10
CA GLN A 914 -18.02 134.97 29.32
C GLN A 914 -17.03 134.11 30.10
N VAL A 915 -16.55 133.04 29.46
CA VAL A 915 -15.67 132.03 30.04
C VAL A 915 -14.21 132.33 29.63
N ARG A 916 -13.29 132.44 30.60
CA ARG A 916 -11.83 132.50 30.35
C ARG A 916 -11.14 131.51 31.27
N LEU A 917 -10.36 130.58 30.71
CA LEU A 917 -9.78 129.45 31.44
C LEU A 917 -8.33 129.18 30.99
N GLY A 918 -7.36 129.77 31.71
CA GLY A 918 -5.92 129.59 31.49
C GLY A 918 -5.11 130.89 31.61
N SER A 919 -3.84 130.76 31.97
CA SER A 919 -2.86 131.87 31.93
C SER A 919 -2.32 132.08 30.52
N ASN A 920 -2.15 133.33 30.08
CA ASN A 920 -1.67 133.69 28.73
C ASN A 920 -2.53 133.21 27.55
N ALA A 921 -3.74 132.68 27.78
CA ALA A 921 -4.68 132.41 26.70
C ALA A 921 -5.08 133.72 25.99
N ALA A 922 -5.05 133.76 24.66
CA ALA A 922 -5.39 134.93 23.85
C ALA A 922 -4.59 136.22 24.18
N LEU A 923 -3.30 136.09 24.51
CA LEU A 923 -2.50 137.18 25.10
C LEU A 923 -2.25 138.39 24.18
N THR A 924 -2.19 138.24 22.85
CA THR A 924 -1.81 139.36 21.94
C THR A 924 -2.91 139.79 20.98
N THR A 925 -3.63 138.86 20.32
CA THR A 925 -4.75 139.22 19.44
C THR A 925 -5.72 138.04 19.28
N GLN A 926 -7.02 138.32 19.46
CA GLN A 926 -8.09 137.33 19.32
C GLN A 926 -9.09 137.76 18.24
N GLY A 927 -9.18 137.00 17.15
CA GLY A 927 -10.15 137.22 16.08
C GLY A 927 -11.59 136.93 16.50
N SER A 928 -12.56 137.56 15.84
CA SER A 928 -13.99 137.37 16.15
C SER A 928 -14.40 135.89 16.07
N CYS A 929 -15.23 135.47 17.03
CA CYS A 929 -15.74 134.10 17.18
C CYS A 929 -14.68 133.00 17.42
N SER A 930 -13.44 133.34 17.75
CA SER A 930 -12.42 132.36 18.14
C SER A 930 -12.49 131.95 19.62
N VAL A 931 -11.88 130.80 19.95
CA VAL A 931 -11.87 130.21 21.31
C VAL A 931 -10.42 129.92 21.74
N ALA A 932 -10.07 130.25 22.99
CA ALA A 932 -8.77 129.95 23.60
C ALA A 932 -8.94 129.41 25.02
N ILE A 933 -8.49 128.17 25.28
CA ILE A 933 -8.59 127.49 26.59
C ILE A 933 -7.29 126.73 26.88
N GLY A 934 -6.65 126.99 28.02
CA GLY A 934 -5.36 126.41 28.42
C GLY A 934 -4.20 127.41 28.41
N ALA A 935 -3.08 127.04 29.04
CA ALA A 935 -1.93 127.93 29.18
C ALA A 935 -1.20 128.15 27.84
N ASP A 936 -0.89 129.41 27.50
CA ASP A 936 -0.28 129.81 26.22
C ASP A 936 -1.05 129.33 24.95
N ALA A 937 -2.35 129.02 25.10
CA ALA A 937 -3.22 128.63 23.99
C ALA A 937 -3.59 129.84 23.12
N GLY A 938 -3.33 129.75 21.81
CA GLY A 938 -3.72 130.75 20.81
C GLY A 938 -3.29 132.18 21.16
N GLN A 939 -1.97 132.44 21.22
CA GLN A 939 -1.49 133.80 21.48
C GLN A 939 -1.79 134.77 20.32
N THR A 940 -1.86 134.25 19.09
CA THR A 940 -2.30 134.91 17.85
C THR A 940 -3.42 134.10 17.18
N GLN A 941 -4.65 134.64 17.12
CA GLN A 941 -5.81 133.97 16.50
C GLN A 941 -6.49 134.85 15.44
N SER A 942 -6.83 134.24 14.30
CA SER A 942 -7.63 134.87 13.24
C SER A 942 -9.14 134.60 13.42
N TYR A 943 -9.95 134.92 12.40
CA TYR A 943 -11.40 134.76 12.43
C TYR A 943 -11.82 133.29 12.62
N SER A 944 -12.66 133.05 13.64
CA SER A 944 -13.29 131.75 13.96
C SER A 944 -12.35 130.54 14.15
N SER A 945 -11.11 130.73 14.62
CA SER A 945 -10.22 129.61 14.97
C SER A 945 -10.42 129.09 16.41
N VAL A 946 -10.02 127.83 16.69
CA VAL A 946 -10.25 127.18 17.99
C VAL A 946 -8.94 126.62 18.55
N ALA A 947 -8.50 127.10 19.71
CA ALA A 947 -7.28 126.66 20.41
C ALA A 947 -7.60 126.13 21.81
N VAL A 948 -7.40 124.83 22.06
CA VAL A 948 -7.72 124.18 23.35
C VAL A 948 -6.60 123.22 23.77
N GLY A 949 -5.79 123.64 24.74
CA GLY A 949 -4.66 122.87 25.28
C GLY A 949 -3.41 123.73 25.51
N VAL A 950 -2.52 123.26 26.38
CA VAL A 950 -1.28 124.01 26.70
C VAL A 950 -0.38 124.09 25.47
N GLY A 951 -0.03 125.30 25.03
CA GLY A 951 0.77 125.55 23.82
C GLY A 951 0.07 125.21 22.50
N ALA A 952 -1.27 125.12 22.48
CA ALA A 952 -2.05 124.85 21.27
C ALA A 952 -2.08 126.07 20.32
N GLY A 953 -1.69 125.87 19.06
CA GLY A 953 -1.70 126.90 18.01
C GLY A 953 -0.94 128.17 18.40
N GLN A 954 0.28 128.02 18.93
CA GLN A 954 0.91 129.05 19.75
C GLN A 954 1.37 130.29 18.96
N THR A 955 1.93 130.12 17.75
CA THR A 955 2.65 131.22 17.06
C THR A 955 2.01 131.74 15.78
N ASN A 956 1.24 130.94 15.02
CA ASN A 956 0.52 131.37 13.82
C ASN A 956 -0.75 130.53 13.57
N GLN A 957 -1.92 131.17 13.57
CA GLN A 957 -3.20 130.59 13.14
C GLN A 957 -3.82 131.46 12.03
N TYR A 958 -4.15 130.84 10.90
CA TYR A 958 -4.88 131.47 9.80
C TYR A 958 -6.41 131.34 10.04
N GLU A 959 -7.25 131.67 9.05
CA GLU A 959 -8.70 131.62 9.23
C GLU A 959 -9.22 130.17 9.40
N TYR A 960 -10.27 130.02 10.21
CA TYR A 960 -11.01 128.76 10.40
C TYR A 960 -10.18 127.53 10.86
N THR A 961 -8.99 127.71 11.45
CA THR A 961 -8.16 126.57 11.91
C THR A 961 -8.63 125.99 13.26
N VAL A 962 -8.29 124.73 13.50
CA VAL A 962 -8.59 124.03 14.76
C VAL A 962 -7.31 123.42 15.33
N ALA A 963 -7.02 123.69 16.60
CA ALA A 963 -5.86 123.23 17.36
C ALA A 963 -6.28 122.76 18.76
N ILE A 964 -6.53 121.45 18.94
CA ILE A 964 -7.07 120.88 20.18
C ILE A 964 -6.11 119.80 20.73
N GLY A 965 -5.24 120.19 21.65
CA GLY A 965 -4.26 119.31 22.29
C GLY A 965 -3.03 120.05 22.81
N ASN A 966 -2.32 119.46 23.77
CA ASN A 966 -1.05 119.99 24.24
C ASN A 966 0.00 119.98 23.10
N TYR A 967 0.56 121.15 22.78
CA TYR A 967 1.41 121.41 21.61
C TYR A 967 0.81 121.01 20.23
N ALA A 968 -0.53 121.00 20.09
CA ALA A 968 -1.18 120.82 18.79
C ALA A 968 -0.99 122.06 17.90
N GLY A 969 -0.58 121.89 16.63
CA GLY A 969 -0.45 122.99 15.66
C GLY A 969 0.56 124.08 16.07
N ASN A 970 1.59 123.74 16.84
CA ASN A 970 2.35 124.71 17.64
C ASN A 970 3.05 125.81 16.81
N ALA A 971 3.77 125.43 15.73
CA ALA A 971 4.68 126.34 15.02
C ALA A 971 4.05 127.09 13.82
N ASN A 972 3.29 126.41 12.94
CA ASN A 972 2.57 127.01 11.80
C ASN A 972 1.40 126.11 11.35
N GLN A 973 0.19 126.67 11.25
CA GLN A 973 -0.97 126.03 10.62
C GLN A 973 -1.39 126.77 9.34
N GLY A 974 -1.72 126.06 8.26
CA GLY A 974 -2.31 126.65 7.05
C GLY A 974 -3.80 126.99 7.19
N ASP A 975 -4.33 127.76 6.23
CA ASP A 975 -5.76 128.08 6.11
C ASP A 975 -6.62 126.79 6.12
N ARG A 976 -7.68 126.77 6.94
CA ARG A 976 -8.57 125.62 7.21
C ARG A 976 -7.87 124.32 7.68
N ALA A 977 -6.64 124.39 8.21
CA ALA A 977 -5.96 123.23 8.77
C ALA A 977 -6.55 122.77 10.13
N ILE A 978 -6.50 121.47 10.39
CA ILE A 978 -7.01 120.83 11.61
C ILE A 978 -5.88 120.05 12.30
N ALA A 979 -5.68 120.28 13.60
CA ALA A 979 -4.74 119.57 14.47
C ALA A 979 -5.44 119.20 15.80
N ILE A 980 -5.69 117.92 16.06
CA ILE A 980 -6.42 117.45 17.26
C ILE A 980 -5.66 116.29 17.91
N GLY A 981 -4.89 116.57 18.96
CA GLY A 981 -4.11 115.59 19.71
C GLY A 981 -2.85 116.19 20.34
N ASN A 982 -2.32 115.56 21.39
CA ASN A 982 -1.01 115.93 21.94
C ASN A 982 0.07 115.76 20.86
N GLY A 983 0.79 116.84 20.51
CA GLY A 983 1.82 116.83 19.46
C GLY A 983 1.31 116.69 18.02
N ALA A 984 0.01 116.85 17.74
CA ALA A 984 -0.53 116.80 16.37
C ALA A 984 -0.10 118.02 15.54
N GLY A 985 0.35 117.82 14.29
CA GLY A 985 0.66 118.92 13.36
C GLY A 985 1.72 119.91 13.87
N ASN A 986 2.72 119.44 14.61
CA ASN A 986 3.51 120.29 15.49
C ASN A 986 4.41 121.31 14.75
N SER A 987 5.14 120.88 13.72
CA SER A 987 6.20 121.70 13.09
C SER A 987 5.76 122.50 11.86
N SER A 988 4.89 121.96 10.99
CA SER A 988 4.22 122.71 9.90
C SER A 988 3.08 121.92 9.25
N GLN A 989 1.96 122.61 8.98
CA GLN A 989 0.85 122.11 8.16
C GLN A 989 0.55 123.08 7.00
N LEU A 990 0.43 122.60 5.77
CA LEU A 990 -0.07 123.41 4.64
C LEU A 990 -1.61 123.48 4.60
N ALA A 991 -2.15 124.28 3.69
CA ALA A 991 -3.59 124.59 3.65
C ALA A 991 -4.47 123.33 3.44
N ASN A 992 -5.59 123.28 4.16
CA ASN A 992 -6.54 122.17 4.19
C ASN A 992 -5.96 120.81 4.65
N ALA A 993 -4.80 120.77 5.32
CA ALA A 993 -4.27 119.54 5.92
C ALA A 993 -4.98 119.16 7.24
N VAL A 994 -5.04 117.87 7.53
CA VAL A 994 -5.72 117.32 8.71
C VAL A 994 -4.79 116.39 9.49
N ALA A 995 -4.66 116.62 10.80
CA ALA A 995 -3.92 115.76 11.73
C ALA A 995 -4.77 115.52 13.01
N ILE A 996 -5.20 114.28 13.24
CA ILE A 996 -6.06 113.92 14.38
C ILE A 996 -5.49 112.67 15.07
N GLY A 997 -4.85 112.86 16.22
CA GLY A 997 -4.20 111.82 17.01
C GLY A 997 -2.93 112.32 17.71
N ASN A 998 -2.47 111.58 18.72
CA ASN A 998 -1.20 111.90 19.38
C ASN A 998 -0.03 111.72 18.40
N ASN A 999 0.79 112.76 18.21
CA ASN A 999 1.88 112.83 17.22
C ASN A 999 1.46 112.53 15.76
N ALA A 1000 0.20 112.75 15.40
CA ALA A 1000 -0.25 112.69 14.00
C ALA A 1000 0.36 113.86 13.18
N GLY A 1001 0.87 113.61 11.98
CA GLY A 1001 1.37 114.67 11.09
C GLY A 1001 2.48 115.54 11.71
N ASN A 1002 3.33 114.97 12.57
CA ASN A 1002 4.09 115.73 13.56
C ASN A 1002 5.06 116.77 12.95
N THR A 1003 5.78 116.42 11.88
CA THR A 1003 6.91 117.23 11.38
C THR A 1003 6.73 117.91 10.01
N ASN A 1004 5.98 117.33 9.06
CA ASN A 1004 5.62 117.98 7.79
C ASN A 1004 4.36 117.36 7.16
N GLN A 1005 3.35 118.18 6.85
CA GLN A 1005 2.18 117.80 6.05
C GLN A 1005 2.03 118.69 4.81
N SER A 1006 1.99 118.07 3.62
CA SER A 1006 1.76 118.75 2.35
C SER A 1006 0.28 119.16 2.13
N TYR A 1007 -0.01 119.84 1.03
CA TYR A 1007 -1.36 120.31 0.69
C TYR A 1007 -2.37 119.15 0.65
N HIS A 1008 -3.51 119.34 1.33
CA HIS A 1008 -4.62 118.39 1.43
C HIS A 1008 -4.25 117.00 2.02
N ALA A 1009 -3.11 116.85 2.70
CA ALA A 1009 -2.74 115.60 3.36
C ALA A 1009 -3.60 115.31 4.60
N VAL A 1010 -3.83 114.03 4.90
CA VAL A 1010 -4.66 113.57 6.03
C VAL A 1010 -3.89 112.58 6.89
N ALA A 1011 -3.89 112.79 8.21
CA ALA A 1011 -3.36 111.89 9.24
C ALA A 1011 -4.39 111.69 10.36
N LEU A 1012 -4.83 110.45 10.60
CA LEU A 1012 -5.90 110.11 11.56
C LEU A 1012 -5.52 108.89 12.42
N GLY A 1013 -4.80 109.10 13.51
CA GLY A 1013 -4.37 108.06 14.45
C GLY A 1013 -3.16 108.46 15.29
N ASN A 1014 -2.81 107.66 16.31
CA ASN A 1014 -1.54 107.87 17.01
C ASN A 1014 -0.37 107.59 16.06
N SER A 1015 0.57 108.53 15.96
CA SER A 1015 1.76 108.45 15.10
C SER A 1015 1.47 108.23 13.61
N ALA A 1016 0.27 108.57 13.13
CA ALA A 1016 -0.07 108.50 11.70
C ALA A 1016 0.62 109.63 10.91
N GLY A 1017 1.22 109.33 9.75
CA GLY A 1017 1.81 110.35 8.85
C GLY A 1017 2.93 111.18 9.52
N LYS A 1018 3.71 110.59 10.43
CA LYS A 1018 4.43 111.32 11.48
C LYS A 1018 5.71 112.03 11.00
N SER A 1019 6.47 111.44 10.07
CA SER A 1019 7.76 112.02 9.63
C SER A 1019 7.71 112.79 8.30
N SER A 1020 6.94 112.38 7.29
CA SER A 1020 6.59 113.20 6.12
C SER A 1020 5.41 112.63 5.32
N GLN A 1021 4.51 113.50 4.85
CA GLN A 1021 3.40 113.15 3.95
C GLN A 1021 3.42 113.97 2.65
N GLY A 1022 3.35 113.27 1.50
CA GLY A 1022 3.19 113.85 0.16
C GLY A 1022 1.85 114.55 -0.08
N VAL A 1023 1.72 115.16 -1.26
CA VAL A 1023 0.50 115.86 -1.72
C VAL A 1023 -0.67 114.88 -1.77
N GLN A 1024 -1.80 115.26 -1.16
CA GLN A 1024 -3.03 114.47 -1.09
C GLN A 1024 -2.86 113.05 -0.50
N ALA A 1025 -1.76 112.76 0.21
CA ALA A 1025 -1.54 111.49 0.88
C ALA A 1025 -2.49 111.31 2.09
N VAL A 1026 -2.89 110.05 2.35
CA VAL A 1026 -3.81 109.69 3.42
C VAL A 1026 -3.19 108.63 4.33
N ALA A 1027 -3.12 108.91 5.63
CA ALA A 1027 -2.76 107.96 6.69
C ALA A 1027 -3.87 107.91 7.74
N ALA A 1028 -4.41 106.72 8.04
CA ALA A 1028 -5.44 106.54 9.04
C ALA A 1028 -5.27 105.21 9.80
N GLY A 1029 -5.02 105.29 11.10
CA GLY A 1029 -4.71 104.16 11.98
C GLY A 1029 -3.54 104.44 12.91
N TYR A 1030 -3.37 103.62 13.93
CA TYR A 1030 -2.20 103.68 14.82
C TYR A 1030 -0.94 103.25 14.03
N GLY A 1031 0.04 104.15 13.89
CA GLY A 1031 1.29 103.90 13.16
C GLY A 1031 1.15 103.73 11.64
N ALA A 1032 0.09 104.26 11.03
CA ALA A 1032 -0.11 104.23 9.58
C ALA A 1032 0.78 105.27 8.89
N GLY A 1033 1.59 104.87 7.90
CA GLY A 1033 2.50 105.79 7.19
C GLY A 1033 3.43 106.55 8.14
N GLU A 1034 4.04 105.88 9.12
CA GLU A 1034 4.73 106.55 10.23
C GLU A 1034 5.96 107.33 9.77
N ILE A 1035 6.75 106.78 8.83
CA ILE A 1035 7.96 107.44 8.32
C ILE A 1035 7.66 108.23 7.03
N ASN A 1036 7.67 107.61 5.85
CA ASN A 1036 7.55 108.35 4.57
C ASN A 1036 6.36 107.88 3.71
N GLN A 1037 5.44 108.80 3.40
CA GLN A 1037 4.44 108.64 2.33
C GLN A 1037 4.75 109.58 1.16
N SER A 1038 4.82 109.03 -0.05
CA SER A 1038 4.99 109.78 -1.30
C SER A 1038 3.65 110.30 -1.84
N ASP A 1039 3.62 110.92 -3.03
CA ASP A 1039 2.42 111.63 -3.49
C ASP A 1039 1.27 110.65 -3.83
N TYR A 1040 0.03 111.07 -3.51
CA TYR A 1040 -1.20 110.29 -3.69
C TYR A 1040 -1.26 108.93 -2.95
N ALA A 1041 -0.33 108.62 -2.05
CA ALA A 1041 -0.30 107.35 -1.32
C ALA A 1041 -1.41 107.24 -0.26
N VAL A 1042 -1.89 106.00 -0.03
CA VAL A 1042 -2.96 105.69 0.92
C VAL A 1042 -2.53 104.60 1.90
N ALA A 1043 -2.67 104.85 3.21
CA ALA A 1043 -2.48 103.89 4.30
C ALA A 1043 -3.67 103.93 5.26
N LEU A 1044 -4.40 102.83 5.41
CA LEU A 1044 -5.61 102.70 6.23
C LEU A 1044 -5.58 101.41 7.05
N GLY A 1045 -5.12 101.49 8.30
CA GLY A 1045 -5.06 100.38 9.25
C GLY A 1045 -3.97 100.54 10.31
N ASN A 1046 -3.95 99.65 11.31
CA ASN A 1046 -2.86 99.62 12.30
C ASN A 1046 -1.56 99.19 11.60
N TYR A 1047 -0.51 100.02 11.66
CA TYR A 1047 0.78 99.82 10.99
C TYR A 1047 0.72 99.58 9.46
N ALA A 1048 -0.31 100.10 8.77
CA ALA A 1048 -0.38 100.06 7.31
C ALA A 1048 0.72 100.97 6.70
N GLY A 1049 1.49 100.46 5.73
CA GLY A 1049 2.50 101.25 5.01
C GLY A 1049 3.55 101.94 5.91
N ASN A 1050 3.97 101.29 7.00
CA ASN A 1050 4.65 101.93 8.14
C ASN A 1050 5.95 102.67 7.77
N LEU A 1051 6.85 102.01 7.02
CA LEU A 1051 8.20 102.54 6.74
C LEU A 1051 8.27 103.37 5.45
N GLU A 1052 8.11 102.76 4.27
CA GLU A 1052 8.16 103.48 2.98
C GLU A 1052 7.02 103.11 2.02
N GLN A 1053 6.28 104.12 1.53
CA GLN A 1053 5.32 104.00 0.43
C GLN A 1053 5.74 104.87 -0.77
N GLY A 1054 5.88 104.25 -1.95
CA GLY A 1054 6.06 104.96 -3.22
C GLY A 1054 4.79 105.63 -3.77
N ASP A 1055 4.94 106.42 -4.83
CA ASP A 1055 3.83 107.17 -5.45
C ASP A 1055 2.65 106.28 -5.85
N GLU A 1056 1.43 106.79 -5.66
CA GLU A 1056 0.16 106.12 -5.98
C GLU A 1056 -0.04 104.74 -5.28
N ALA A 1057 0.75 104.40 -4.26
CA ALA A 1057 0.63 103.12 -3.56
C ALA A 1057 -0.56 103.08 -2.57
N ILE A 1058 -1.18 101.91 -2.43
CA ILE A 1058 -2.38 101.67 -1.60
C ILE A 1058 -2.11 100.58 -0.58
N ALA A 1059 -2.42 100.84 0.69
CA ALA A 1059 -2.30 99.93 1.83
C ALA A 1059 -3.56 100.00 2.72
N ILE A 1060 -4.45 99.00 2.67
CA ILE A 1060 -5.72 98.98 3.43
C ILE A 1060 -5.86 97.69 4.26
N GLY A 1061 -5.56 97.74 5.56
CA GLY A 1061 -5.56 96.58 6.46
C GLY A 1061 -4.55 96.68 7.60
N SER A 1062 -4.63 95.77 8.57
CA SER A 1062 -3.66 95.72 9.68
C SER A 1062 -2.33 95.15 9.18
N ALA A 1063 -1.23 95.87 9.42
CA ALA A 1063 0.14 95.54 9.00
C ALA A 1063 0.29 95.20 7.50
N THR A 1064 -0.54 95.78 6.66
CA THR A 1064 -0.47 95.61 5.20
C THR A 1064 0.62 96.52 4.61
N GLY A 1065 1.43 95.99 3.69
CA GLY A 1065 2.55 96.71 3.08
C GLY A 1065 3.55 97.27 4.08
N GLN A 1066 3.75 96.63 5.24
CA GLN A 1066 4.35 97.27 6.42
C GLN A 1066 5.80 97.76 6.16
N VAL A 1067 6.59 97.01 5.40
CA VAL A 1067 8.03 97.28 5.24
C VAL A 1067 8.37 98.14 4.02
N ASN A 1068 7.89 97.81 2.81
CA ASN A 1068 8.18 98.55 1.58
C ASN A 1068 7.07 98.36 0.53
N GLN A 1069 6.53 99.45 -0.03
CA GLN A 1069 5.65 99.39 -1.20
C GLN A 1069 6.23 100.13 -2.41
N GLY A 1070 6.42 99.42 -3.52
CA GLY A 1070 6.76 100.01 -4.82
C GLY A 1070 5.67 100.93 -5.38
N VAL A 1071 6.05 101.79 -6.32
CA VAL A 1071 5.14 102.70 -7.04
C VAL A 1071 3.96 101.93 -7.63
N ARG A 1072 2.74 102.44 -7.42
CA ARG A 1072 1.44 101.84 -7.83
C ARG A 1072 1.17 100.42 -7.28
N ALA A 1073 1.88 99.98 -6.23
CA ALA A 1073 1.56 98.72 -5.56
C ALA A 1073 0.25 98.83 -4.75
N ILE A 1074 -0.52 97.75 -4.70
CA ILE A 1074 -1.80 97.67 -3.99
C ILE A 1074 -1.75 96.53 -2.97
N SER A 1075 -1.97 96.83 -1.68
CA SER A 1075 -2.18 95.84 -0.63
C SER A 1075 -3.50 96.09 0.12
N VAL A 1076 -4.36 95.07 0.21
CA VAL A 1076 -5.69 95.16 0.84
C VAL A 1076 -5.99 93.87 1.62
N GLY A 1077 -5.90 93.92 2.94
CA GLY A 1077 -6.11 92.77 3.84
C GLY A 1077 -5.20 92.82 5.07
N SER A 1078 -5.44 91.98 6.07
CA SER A 1078 -4.48 91.87 7.18
C SER A 1078 -3.21 91.19 6.67
N ASN A 1079 -2.07 91.81 6.90
CA ASN A 1079 -0.74 91.34 6.49
C ASN A 1079 -0.61 91.06 4.97
N ALA A 1080 -1.37 91.75 4.11
CA ALA A 1080 -1.16 91.66 2.68
C ALA A 1080 0.13 92.40 2.29
N GLY A 1081 1.03 91.77 1.51
CA GLY A 1081 2.32 92.37 1.13
C GLY A 1081 3.24 92.71 2.31
N PHE A 1082 3.14 91.97 3.43
CA PHE A 1082 3.69 92.32 4.75
C PHE A 1082 5.17 92.77 4.73
N THR A 1083 6.06 92.01 4.07
CA THR A 1083 7.51 92.28 4.01
C THR A 1083 7.98 93.08 2.80
N GLY A 1084 7.19 93.21 1.72
CA GLY A 1084 7.60 93.97 0.54
C GLY A 1084 6.83 93.69 -0.75
N GLN A 1085 6.47 94.75 -1.47
CA GLN A 1085 5.85 94.69 -2.81
C GLN A 1085 6.69 95.41 -3.87
N GLY A 1086 6.94 94.76 -5.01
CA GLY A 1086 7.50 95.38 -6.21
C GLY A 1086 6.52 96.33 -6.92
N PRO A 1087 7.00 97.13 -7.89
CA PRO A 1087 6.16 98.09 -8.62
C PRO A 1087 4.96 97.43 -9.31
N SER A 1088 3.80 98.07 -9.21
CA SER A 1088 2.51 97.59 -9.73
C SER A 1088 2.09 96.18 -9.28
N ALA A 1089 2.63 95.66 -8.16
CA ALA A 1089 2.18 94.39 -7.59
C ALA A 1089 0.85 94.55 -6.82
N ILE A 1090 0.05 93.49 -6.76
CA ILE A 1090 -1.29 93.48 -6.16
C ILE A 1090 -1.38 92.33 -5.15
N SER A 1091 -1.74 92.62 -3.89
CA SER A 1091 -2.05 91.62 -2.86
C SER A 1091 -3.38 91.93 -2.17
N ILE A 1092 -4.41 91.11 -2.37
CA ILE A 1092 -5.77 91.33 -1.83
C ILE A 1092 -6.24 90.09 -1.08
N GLY A 1093 -6.18 90.11 0.26
CA GLY A 1093 -6.60 89.00 1.12
C GLY A 1093 -5.80 88.91 2.42
N TYR A 1094 -6.27 88.10 3.37
CA TYR A 1094 -5.54 87.82 4.62
C TYR A 1094 -4.26 87.05 4.31
N ASN A 1095 -3.09 87.59 4.67
CA ASN A 1095 -1.75 87.05 4.34
C ASN A 1095 -1.51 86.85 2.81
N ALA A 1096 -2.14 87.65 1.94
CA ALA A 1096 -1.85 87.61 0.50
C ALA A 1096 -0.46 88.20 0.20
N GLY A 1097 0.39 87.49 -0.56
CA GLY A 1097 1.73 87.97 -0.93
C GLY A 1097 2.64 88.30 0.26
N TYR A 1098 2.56 87.52 1.34
CA TYR A 1098 3.10 87.85 2.67
C TYR A 1098 4.64 88.07 2.69
N ASP A 1099 5.44 87.18 2.08
CA ASP A 1099 6.92 87.17 2.22
C ASP A 1099 7.71 87.89 1.11
N SER A 1100 7.19 88.01 -0.12
CA SER A 1100 7.48 89.09 -1.09
C SER A 1100 6.70 88.95 -2.41
N GLN A 1101 6.53 90.07 -3.13
CA GLN A 1101 6.03 90.10 -4.50
C GLN A 1101 7.00 90.87 -5.42
N HIS A 1102 7.34 90.30 -6.59
CA HIS A 1102 8.05 90.99 -7.67
C HIS A 1102 7.11 91.83 -8.55
N THR A 1103 7.68 92.59 -9.50
CA THR A 1103 6.97 93.51 -10.39
C THR A 1103 5.79 92.85 -11.13
N ASN A 1104 4.64 93.52 -11.15
CA ASN A 1104 3.38 93.05 -11.75
C ASN A 1104 2.87 91.67 -11.24
N ALA A 1105 3.32 91.19 -10.08
CA ALA A 1105 2.75 89.98 -9.47
C ALA A 1105 1.37 90.26 -8.84
N ILE A 1106 0.48 89.26 -8.85
CA ILE A 1106 -0.90 89.36 -8.38
C ILE A 1106 -1.20 88.20 -7.43
N ALA A 1107 -1.64 88.51 -6.20
CA ALA A 1107 -2.15 87.57 -5.21
C ALA A 1107 -3.53 88.04 -4.75
N ILE A 1108 -4.59 87.28 -5.03
CA ILE A 1108 -5.96 87.63 -4.64
C ILE A 1108 -6.62 86.42 -3.97
N GLY A 1109 -6.84 86.51 -2.66
CA GLY A 1109 -7.35 85.45 -1.81
C GLY A 1109 -6.54 85.27 -0.52
N THR A 1110 -7.14 84.64 0.48
CA THR A 1110 -6.46 84.33 1.75
C THR A 1110 -5.27 83.41 1.49
N GLN A 1111 -4.08 83.81 1.96
CA GLN A 1111 -2.79 83.15 1.71
C GLN A 1111 -2.42 82.98 0.22
N ALA A 1112 -3.04 83.73 -0.69
CA ALA A 1112 -2.64 83.73 -2.10
C ALA A 1112 -1.19 84.20 -2.24
N GLY A 1113 -0.34 83.48 -2.99
CA GLY A 1113 1.05 83.87 -3.27
C GLY A 1113 1.98 83.97 -2.05
N ALA A 1114 1.63 83.36 -0.91
CA ALA A 1114 2.15 83.74 0.41
C ALA A 1114 3.69 83.81 0.53
N THR A 1115 4.44 82.81 0.05
CA THR A 1115 5.87 82.62 0.41
C THR A 1115 6.89 83.12 -0.61
N ASN A 1116 6.47 83.60 -1.79
CA ASN A 1116 7.19 84.43 -2.77
C ASN A 1116 6.48 84.38 -4.13
N GLN A 1117 6.22 85.54 -4.74
CA GLN A 1117 5.77 85.62 -6.13
C GLN A 1117 6.80 86.31 -7.02
N ASP A 1118 7.24 85.61 -8.07
CA ASP A 1118 8.11 86.15 -9.10
C ASP A 1118 7.33 86.94 -10.19
N THR A 1119 8.05 87.60 -11.09
CA THR A 1119 7.54 88.62 -12.03
C THR A 1119 6.37 88.12 -12.89
N TYR A 1120 5.26 88.87 -12.94
CA TYR A 1120 4.00 88.46 -13.60
C TYR A 1120 3.35 87.16 -13.08
N ALA A 1121 3.73 86.64 -11.90
CA ALA A 1121 3.02 85.51 -11.31
C ALA A 1121 1.62 85.92 -10.81
N VAL A 1122 0.64 85.02 -10.94
CA VAL A 1122 -0.75 85.21 -10.53
C VAL A 1122 -1.18 84.08 -9.59
N ALA A 1123 -1.77 84.41 -8.46
CA ALA A 1123 -2.43 83.50 -7.54
C ALA A 1123 -3.85 84.00 -7.26
N LEU A 1124 -4.88 83.21 -7.60
CA LEU A 1124 -6.28 83.62 -7.44
C LEU A 1124 -7.10 82.54 -6.70
N GLY A 1125 -7.19 82.68 -5.37
CA GLY A 1125 -8.00 81.80 -4.53
C GLY A 1125 -7.48 81.64 -3.10
N TYR A 1126 -8.22 80.89 -2.29
CA TYR A 1126 -7.77 80.46 -0.96
C TYR A 1126 -6.58 79.51 -1.10
N ASN A 1127 -5.45 79.85 -0.48
CA ASN A 1127 -4.17 79.16 -0.56
C ASN A 1127 -3.56 79.01 -1.98
N ALA A 1128 -4.06 79.74 -2.98
CA ALA A 1128 -3.53 79.73 -4.35
C ALA A 1128 -2.05 80.14 -4.38
N GLY A 1129 -1.18 79.41 -5.09
CA GLY A 1129 0.25 79.75 -5.17
C GLY A 1129 0.97 79.89 -3.81
N THR A 1130 0.55 79.16 -2.77
CA THR A 1130 1.10 79.26 -1.40
C THR A 1130 2.60 78.94 -1.30
N ALA A 1131 3.12 78.09 -2.18
CA ALA A 1131 4.55 77.84 -2.36
C ALA A 1131 5.09 78.61 -3.58
N SER A 1132 6.36 79.01 -3.52
CA SER A 1132 6.95 80.04 -4.38
C SER A 1132 6.66 79.88 -5.88
N GLN A 1133 6.02 80.89 -6.48
CA GLN A 1133 5.67 80.91 -7.89
C GLN A 1133 6.81 81.46 -8.76
N LYS A 1134 7.00 80.88 -9.95
CA LYS A 1134 7.96 81.35 -10.96
C LYS A 1134 7.33 82.40 -11.88
N SER A 1135 8.16 83.19 -12.56
CA SER A 1135 7.72 84.20 -13.53
C SER A 1135 6.63 83.70 -14.49
N ASN A 1136 5.56 84.47 -14.65
CA ASN A 1136 4.37 84.17 -15.46
C ASN A 1136 3.55 82.92 -15.05
N ALA A 1137 3.77 82.32 -13.87
CA ALA A 1137 2.95 81.21 -13.38
C ALA A 1137 1.55 81.68 -12.95
N ILE A 1138 0.52 80.86 -13.16
CA ILE A 1138 -0.86 81.08 -12.68
C ILE A 1138 -1.25 79.90 -11.78
N ALA A 1139 -1.81 80.17 -10.60
CA ALA A 1139 -2.30 79.17 -9.65
C ALA A 1139 -3.49 79.65 -8.79
#